data_AF-A0A1H3RBC3-F1
#
_entry.id   AF-A0A1H3RBC3-F1
#
_cell.length_a   1.000
_cell.length_b   1.000
_cell.length_c   1.000
_cell.angle_alpha   90.00
_cell.angle_beta   90.00
_cell.angle_gamma   90.00
#
_symmetry.space_group_name_H-M   'P 1'
#
loop_
_entity.id
_entity.type
_entity.pdbx_description
1 polymer ?
#
loop_
_entity_poly.entity_id
_entity_poly.type
_entity_poly.pdbx_seq_one_letter_code
_entity_poly.pdbx_strand_id
1 'polypeptide(L)'
;MPHKNKQKINTYMAHYRSEDGTVQDVWDHLLNVGERSEKIASKFGLASAGRICGLLHDLGKATQAFNAYIRKSEGLETFYELPANCKIDHSTAGSQWLYQKMVINSQNLLSPTMLPLVVASHHSELNDCLDPCGESPFLRRMNKNHTETRLDEVVENMPDWFLQELNGCFDEEKLEKSLQKLLALAKEEIDCRQESYFKLGLLTRFLFSAVIDADRTDTIDFMNPNHAIQRPDGHYISWKTLIDRIESKISSFEAISKIDEQRQQVSNNCLERAAMNKGVFRLSVPTGGGKTLASLRFALHHAEKHRMDHVFYIIPYTSIIDQNAKTIRDILEKEGEEGQIVLEHHSNLHPDSSESDEYQLLSQNWDAPIVMTTMVQLLETLFGSGTSSVRRLHQLANSVIIFDEIQTLPIRCVHMFNVAMRFLIKGCGASLVLCTATQPLLDQVEPASRALPSKEISEITGDVKKLYKEFKRCTVEHIESAGGVQHDILAEKVVEEVEEGQSVLIIMNTKKDASLLFNEIKSMTTGIPLFHLSTSMCPAHRMESLKNLRELLEIGTPVICVSTQLIEAGVDVDFHVVFRALAGLDSIQQAAGRCNRHGKRSTGRVYLFELTDENLKHLKDIQKGKEITKRVLGEYEDDRAFFDYDILGTEAMNRYYQYYFFQRQEEMSYLLNGQEDTLKNRTLYELLSSNYNAREAYKRKNGEYSELFLEQSFQTAAKAFHAIDRKTQGVIVPYGEEGEKIIQELCALKTWEYPYEWIKRAQQYSVNCYVHELNRLNQQGTVFETQKGSGIYYLDSRNYSSEKGLVIGDSEKILETLVT
;
A
#
# COMPACT_ATOMS: atom_id res chain seq x y z
N MET A 1 -50.96 2.16 0.75
CA MET A 1 -51.87 2.42 1.90
C MET A 1 -52.74 1.19 2.09
N PRO A 2 -52.81 0.65 3.32
CA PRO A 2 -53.72 1.20 4.33
C PRO A 2 -52.98 1.74 5.56
N HIS A 3 -53.66 2.66 6.23
CA HIS A 3 -53.17 3.51 7.31
C HIS A 3 -52.57 2.73 8.50
N LYS A 4 -51.25 2.80 8.66
CA LYS A 4 -50.60 2.65 9.97
C LYS A 4 -50.87 3.92 10.77
N ASN A 5 -51.55 3.77 11.90
CA ASN A 5 -51.58 4.76 12.97
C ASN A 5 -50.13 5.12 13.31
N LYS A 6 -49.69 6.31 12.91
CA LYS A 6 -48.44 6.91 13.40
C LYS A 6 -48.63 7.22 14.89
N GLN A 7 -48.29 6.28 15.77
CA GLN A 7 -47.68 6.67 17.03
C GLN A 7 -46.56 7.65 16.67
N LYS A 8 -46.48 8.79 17.35
CA LYS A 8 -45.37 9.74 17.20
C LYS A 8 -44.08 9.00 17.58
N ILE A 9 -43.44 8.36 16.61
CA ILE A 9 -42.06 7.92 16.73
C ILE A 9 -41.26 9.21 16.81
N ASN A 10 -40.58 9.43 17.93
CA ASN A 10 -39.55 10.47 17.98
C ASN A 10 -38.51 10.12 16.92
N THR A 11 -38.53 10.84 15.80
CA THR A 11 -37.55 10.68 14.72
C THR A 11 -36.21 11.17 15.22
N TYR A 12 -35.27 10.24 15.40
CA TYR A 12 -33.87 10.52 15.72
C TYR A 12 -33.10 10.60 14.42
N MET A 13 -32.43 11.73 14.17
CA MET A 13 -31.72 11.99 12.91
C MET A 13 -30.33 11.37 12.94
N ALA A 14 -30.00 10.53 11.95
CA ALA A 14 -28.62 10.07 11.71
C ALA A 14 -27.88 11.00 10.75
N HIS A 15 -28.55 11.39 9.66
CA HIS A 15 -28.01 12.26 8.60
C HIS A 15 -29.11 13.19 8.06
N TYR A 16 -28.69 14.31 7.48
CA TYR A 16 -29.56 15.30 6.85
C TYR A 16 -28.98 15.70 5.50
N ARG A 17 -29.80 15.64 4.47
CA ARG A 17 -29.44 16.08 3.12
C ARG A 17 -29.99 17.48 2.89
N SER A 18 -29.10 18.46 2.87
CA SER A 18 -29.48 19.88 2.85
C SER A 18 -30.14 20.32 1.54
N GLU A 19 -29.83 19.64 0.43
CA GLU A 19 -30.28 19.95 -0.93
C GLU A 19 -31.80 19.84 -1.09
N ASP A 20 -32.42 18.86 -0.40
CA ASP A 20 -33.86 18.61 -0.48
C ASP A 20 -34.55 18.47 0.88
N GLY A 21 -33.81 18.67 1.97
CA GLY A 21 -34.32 18.62 3.33
C GLY A 21 -34.67 17.22 3.83
N THR A 22 -34.18 16.16 3.17
CA THR A 22 -34.46 14.78 3.56
C THR A 22 -33.69 14.42 4.83
N VAL A 23 -34.35 13.67 5.72
CA VAL A 23 -33.76 13.16 6.97
C VAL A 23 -33.61 11.65 6.86
N GLN A 24 -32.43 11.14 7.17
CA GLN A 24 -32.23 9.72 7.45
C GLN A 24 -32.49 9.46 8.93
N ASP A 25 -33.44 8.59 9.23
CA ASP A 25 -33.69 8.16 10.60
C ASP A 25 -32.58 7.21 11.08
N VAL A 26 -32.21 7.29 12.35
CA VAL A 26 -31.18 6.45 12.97
C VAL A 26 -31.48 4.97 12.77
N TRP A 27 -32.73 4.53 12.90
CA TRP A 27 -33.07 3.12 12.78
C TRP A 27 -32.92 2.59 11.35
N ASP A 28 -33.24 3.42 10.35
CA ASP A 28 -33.05 3.07 8.94
C ASP A 28 -31.56 2.97 8.60
N HIS A 29 -30.75 3.93 9.06
CA HIS A 29 -29.30 3.92 8.90
C HIS A 29 -28.67 2.66 9.54
N LEU A 30 -29.01 2.35 10.79
CA LEU A 30 -28.49 1.15 11.48
C LEU A 30 -28.86 -0.14 10.74
N LEU A 31 -30.08 -0.23 10.20
CA LEU A 31 -30.51 -1.38 9.41
C LEU A 31 -29.70 -1.53 8.12
N ASN A 32 -29.56 -0.45 7.35
CA ASN A 32 -28.78 -0.45 6.11
C ASN A 32 -27.31 -0.82 6.35
N VAL A 33 -26.69 -0.23 7.38
CA VAL A 33 -25.31 -0.55 7.77
C VAL A 33 -25.18 -1.99 8.25
N GLY A 34 -26.17 -2.50 8.98
CA GLY A 34 -26.25 -3.89 9.40
C GLY A 34 -26.27 -4.87 8.22
N GLU A 35 -27.18 -4.66 7.27
CA GLU A 35 -27.32 -5.50 6.06
C GLU A 35 -26.06 -5.46 5.19
N ARG A 36 -25.47 -4.27 5.01
CA ARG A 36 -24.25 -4.11 4.22
C ARG A 36 -23.04 -4.74 4.91
N SER A 37 -22.90 -4.53 6.21
CA SER A 37 -21.84 -5.17 7.00
C SER A 37 -21.95 -6.70 6.97
N GLU A 38 -23.17 -7.24 6.99
CA GLU A 38 -23.42 -8.68 6.82
C GLU A 38 -22.94 -9.18 5.46
N LYS A 39 -23.32 -8.50 4.37
CA LYS A 39 -22.89 -8.84 3.00
C LYS A 39 -21.37 -8.85 2.88
N ILE A 40 -20.70 -7.82 3.40
CA ILE A 40 -19.24 -7.72 3.37
C ILE A 40 -18.60 -8.82 4.23
N ALA A 41 -19.04 -8.98 5.48
CA ALA A 41 -18.47 -9.95 6.40
C ALA A 41 -18.71 -11.41 5.98
N SER A 42 -19.71 -11.66 5.14
CA SER A 42 -19.97 -12.96 4.53
C SER A 42 -18.79 -13.45 3.68
N LYS A 43 -18.01 -12.55 3.07
CA LYS A 43 -16.81 -12.90 2.25
C LYS A 43 -15.78 -13.71 3.03
N PHE A 44 -15.70 -13.51 4.35
CA PHE A 44 -14.80 -14.22 5.26
C PHE A 44 -15.54 -14.97 6.37
N GLY A 45 -16.84 -15.27 6.17
CA GLY A 45 -17.60 -16.18 7.03
C GLY A 45 -18.12 -15.60 8.35
N LEU A 46 -18.16 -14.27 8.50
CA LEU A 46 -18.60 -13.58 9.72
C LEU A 46 -19.87 -12.73 9.54
N ALA A 47 -20.79 -13.16 8.65
CA ALA A 47 -22.05 -12.48 8.34
C ALA A 47 -22.79 -11.95 9.59
N SER A 48 -23.08 -12.84 10.56
CA SER A 48 -23.82 -12.48 11.78
C SER A 48 -23.07 -11.48 12.66
N ALA A 49 -21.74 -11.60 12.77
CA ALA A 49 -20.93 -10.63 13.50
C ALA A 49 -20.98 -9.25 12.82
N GLY A 50 -20.88 -9.22 11.49
CA GLY A 50 -21.01 -8.01 10.68
C GLY A 50 -22.36 -7.33 10.91
N ARG A 51 -23.46 -8.09 10.83
CA ARG A 51 -24.83 -7.59 11.07
C ARG A 51 -24.98 -6.96 12.45
N ILE A 52 -24.56 -7.68 13.49
CA ILE A 52 -24.65 -7.21 14.88
C ILE A 52 -23.83 -5.93 15.08
N CYS A 53 -22.58 -5.90 14.60
CA CYS A 53 -21.75 -4.70 14.74
C CYS A 53 -22.34 -3.51 13.97
N GLY A 54 -22.84 -3.72 12.75
CA GLY A 54 -23.47 -2.67 11.94
C GLY A 54 -24.74 -2.10 12.58
N LEU A 55 -25.60 -2.97 13.12
CA LEU A 55 -26.82 -2.52 13.84
C LEU A 55 -26.52 -1.72 15.11
N LEU A 56 -25.35 -1.93 15.73
CA LEU A 56 -25.05 -1.35 17.04
C LEU A 56 -24.03 -0.21 17.01
N HIS A 57 -23.31 0.00 15.90
CA HIS A 57 -22.20 0.98 15.83
C HIS A 57 -22.63 2.37 16.31
N ASP A 58 -23.68 2.93 15.71
CA ASP A 58 -24.16 4.29 15.98
C ASP A 58 -25.42 4.34 16.89
N LEU A 59 -25.69 3.28 17.64
CA LEU A 59 -26.89 3.19 18.48
C LEU A 59 -27.02 4.37 19.49
N GLY A 60 -25.89 4.95 19.93
CA GLY A 60 -25.89 6.12 20.81
C GLY A 60 -26.42 7.42 20.19
N LYS A 61 -26.66 7.46 18.87
CA LYS A 61 -27.36 8.57 18.20
C LYS A 61 -28.85 8.65 18.58
N ALA A 62 -29.45 7.55 19.06
CA ALA A 62 -30.84 7.49 19.51
C ALA A 62 -31.06 8.16 20.89
N THR A 63 -30.59 9.39 21.04
CA THR A 63 -30.71 10.22 22.25
C THR A 63 -31.17 11.63 21.89
N GLN A 64 -31.87 12.29 22.80
CA GLN A 64 -32.30 13.68 22.64
C GLN A 64 -31.10 14.62 22.49
N ALA A 65 -30.04 14.38 23.26
CA ALA A 65 -28.82 15.17 23.22
C ALA A 65 -28.15 15.13 21.83
N PHE A 66 -27.99 13.94 21.24
CA PHE A 66 -27.40 13.81 19.91
C PHE A 66 -28.31 14.38 18.82
N ASN A 67 -29.62 14.11 18.88
CA ASN A 67 -30.59 14.66 17.93
C ASN A 67 -30.63 16.20 17.96
N ALA A 68 -30.48 16.82 19.13
CA ALA A 68 -30.34 18.27 19.25
C ALA A 68 -29.01 18.77 18.66
N TYR A 69 -27.92 18.03 18.89
CA TYR A 69 -26.61 18.35 18.32
C TYR A 69 -26.62 18.36 16.79
N ILE A 70 -27.12 17.30 16.15
CA ILE A 70 -27.13 17.20 14.70
C ILE A 70 -28.08 18.24 14.07
N ARG A 71 -29.26 18.46 14.66
CA ARG A 71 -30.17 19.51 14.17
C ARG A 71 -29.52 20.88 14.23
N LYS A 72 -28.80 21.18 15.31
CA LYS A 72 -28.06 22.44 15.43
C LYS A 72 -26.90 22.54 14.44
N SER A 73 -26.15 21.46 14.18
CA SER A 73 -25.05 21.48 13.20
C SER A 73 -25.54 21.74 11.78
N GLU A 74 -26.72 21.21 11.45
CA GLU A 74 -27.38 21.38 10.15
C GLU A 74 -28.19 22.68 10.02
N GLY A 75 -28.12 23.58 11.02
CA GLY A 75 -28.83 24.86 11.00
C GLY A 75 -30.35 24.77 11.22
N LEU A 76 -30.85 23.64 11.73
CA LEU A 76 -32.24 23.45 12.12
C LEU A 76 -32.45 24.01 13.54
N GLU A 77 -33.53 24.78 13.75
CA GLU A 77 -33.83 25.37 15.07
C GLU A 77 -34.03 24.29 16.16
N THR A 78 -33.41 24.48 17.32
CA THR A 78 -33.58 23.61 18.50
C THR A 78 -33.88 24.43 19.76
N PHE A 79 -34.90 24.03 20.53
CA PHE A 79 -35.18 24.58 21.87
C PHE A 79 -34.27 24.01 22.98
N TYR A 80 -33.30 23.16 22.63
CA TYR A 80 -32.45 22.42 23.56
C TYR A 80 -31.10 23.12 23.75
N GLU A 81 -30.76 23.49 24.98
CA GLU A 81 -29.46 24.09 25.31
C GLU A 81 -28.37 23.00 25.39
N LEU A 82 -27.51 22.96 24.38
CA LEU A 82 -26.31 22.12 24.43
C LEU A 82 -25.24 22.77 25.33
N PRO A 83 -24.57 22.01 26.21
CA PRO A 83 -23.40 22.50 26.92
C PRO A 83 -22.34 22.99 25.94
N ALA A 84 -21.79 24.18 26.17
CA ALA A 84 -20.71 24.71 25.33
C ALA A 84 -19.50 23.75 25.34
N ASN A 85 -18.98 23.40 24.16
CA ASN A 85 -17.77 22.60 23.94
C ASN A 85 -17.77 21.12 24.39
N CYS A 86 -18.93 20.47 24.57
CA CYS A 86 -18.96 19.04 24.90
C CYS A 86 -19.13 18.16 23.63
N LYS A 87 -18.16 17.27 23.36
CA LYS A 87 -18.36 16.17 22.39
C LYS A 87 -19.30 15.13 23.00
N ILE A 88 -20.43 14.87 22.34
CA ILE A 88 -21.37 13.85 22.78
C ILE A 88 -20.78 12.47 22.42
N ASP A 89 -20.65 11.59 23.41
CA ASP A 89 -20.17 10.22 23.22
C ASP A 89 -21.33 9.34 22.71
N HIS A 90 -21.45 9.21 21.39
CA HIS A 90 -22.48 8.37 20.76
C HIS A 90 -21.97 6.97 20.37
N SER A 91 -20.66 6.75 20.39
CA SER A 91 -20.05 5.48 19.96
C SER A 91 -19.89 4.44 21.06
N THR A 92 -20.09 4.82 22.32
CA THR A 92 -19.92 3.89 23.46
C THR A 92 -21.20 3.09 23.79
N ALA A 93 -22.39 3.68 23.65
CA ALA A 93 -23.64 3.07 24.15
C ALA A 93 -23.93 1.70 23.54
N GLY A 94 -23.88 1.57 22.21
CA GLY A 94 -24.11 0.29 21.53
C GLY A 94 -23.08 -0.77 21.90
N SER A 95 -21.83 -0.36 22.11
CA SER A 95 -20.75 -1.26 22.54
C SER A 95 -20.96 -1.76 23.97
N GLN A 96 -21.34 -0.87 24.90
CA GLN A 96 -21.68 -1.24 26.28
C GLN A 96 -22.89 -2.17 26.36
N TRP A 97 -23.93 -1.91 25.57
CA TRP A 97 -25.10 -2.76 25.49
C TRP A 97 -24.70 -4.20 25.10
N LEU A 98 -23.89 -4.31 24.05
CA LEU A 98 -23.39 -5.59 23.55
C LEU A 98 -22.50 -6.30 24.57
N TYR A 99 -21.57 -5.57 25.19
CA TYR A 99 -20.67 -6.10 26.21
C TYR A 99 -21.45 -6.67 27.40
N GLN A 100 -22.43 -5.92 27.92
CA GLN A 100 -23.26 -6.37 29.07
C GLN A 100 -24.11 -7.59 28.73
N LYS A 101 -24.67 -7.64 27.51
CA LYS A 101 -25.44 -8.80 27.05
C LYS A 101 -24.59 -10.07 27.02
N MET A 102 -23.35 -9.98 26.55
CA MET A 102 -22.48 -11.13 26.37
C MET A 102 -21.75 -11.56 27.65
N VAL A 103 -21.27 -10.62 28.46
CA VAL A 103 -20.38 -10.92 29.60
C VAL A 103 -21.04 -11.78 30.68
N ILE A 104 -22.37 -11.77 30.77
CA ILE A 104 -23.15 -12.52 31.76
C ILE A 104 -22.91 -14.05 31.67
N ASN A 105 -22.45 -14.58 30.52
CA ASN A 105 -22.26 -16.03 30.30
C ASN A 105 -20.85 -16.45 29.80
N SER A 106 -19.84 -15.58 29.88
CA SER A 106 -18.67 -15.67 28.97
C SER A 106 -17.31 -15.92 29.64
N GLN A 107 -17.01 -17.14 30.08
CA GLN A 107 -15.61 -17.53 30.24
C GLN A 107 -15.09 -18.14 28.92
N ASN A 108 -13.99 -17.58 28.37
CA ASN A 108 -13.27 -18.07 27.18
C ASN A 108 -13.95 -17.88 25.81
N LEU A 109 -14.82 -16.88 25.64
CA LEU A 109 -15.41 -16.54 24.33
C LEU A 109 -14.66 -15.38 23.65
N LEU A 110 -14.57 -15.41 22.32
CA LEU A 110 -13.95 -14.35 21.50
C LEU A 110 -14.89 -13.15 21.33
N SER A 111 -16.18 -13.42 21.12
CA SER A 111 -17.18 -12.41 20.79
C SER A 111 -17.34 -11.26 21.80
N PRO A 112 -17.26 -11.46 23.14
CA PRO A 112 -17.52 -10.41 24.12
C PRO A 112 -16.44 -9.32 24.17
N THR A 113 -15.22 -9.58 23.69
CA THR A 113 -14.21 -8.52 23.52
C THR A 113 -14.20 -7.99 22.09
N MET A 114 -14.27 -8.89 21.09
CA MET A 114 -14.09 -8.51 19.68
C MET A 114 -15.20 -7.60 19.15
N LEU A 115 -16.47 -7.97 19.35
CA LEU A 115 -17.57 -7.21 18.75
C LEU A 115 -17.76 -5.83 19.40
N PRO A 116 -17.77 -5.71 20.75
CA PRO A 116 -17.84 -4.39 21.38
C PRO A 116 -16.66 -3.50 21.01
N LEU A 117 -15.46 -4.04 20.84
CA LEU A 117 -14.30 -3.26 20.41
C LEU A 117 -14.50 -2.65 19.03
N VAL A 118 -15.01 -3.44 18.07
CA VAL A 118 -15.35 -2.96 16.71
C VAL A 118 -16.40 -1.84 16.79
N VAL A 119 -17.50 -2.09 17.51
CA VAL A 119 -18.60 -1.13 17.71
C VAL A 119 -18.10 0.16 18.35
N ALA A 120 -17.24 0.12 19.37
CA ALA A 120 -16.75 1.32 20.04
C ALA A 120 -15.81 2.18 19.17
N SER A 121 -15.21 1.60 18.14
CA SER A 121 -14.06 2.19 17.44
C SER A 121 -14.40 2.86 16.11
N HIS A 122 -15.65 2.85 15.65
CA HIS A 122 -16.02 3.23 14.27
C HIS A 122 -15.73 4.69 13.86
N HIS A 123 -15.66 5.65 14.81
CA HIS A 123 -15.25 7.04 14.51
C HIS A 123 -13.74 7.29 14.59
N SER A 124 -12.96 6.28 14.97
CA SER A 124 -11.51 6.36 15.15
C SER A 124 -10.83 5.11 14.60
N GLU A 125 -9.59 4.82 15.00
CA GLU A 125 -9.03 3.49 14.82
C GLU A 125 -9.49 2.54 15.93
N LEU A 126 -9.24 1.23 15.76
CA LEU A 126 -9.44 0.23 16.81
C LEU A 126 -8.71 0.65 18.09
N ASN A 127 -9.45 0.78 19.18
CA ASN A 127 -8.89 1.15 20.48
C ASN A 127 -7.93 0.08 21.01
N ASP A 128 -6.98 0.49 21.86
CA ASP A 128 -6.14 -0.45 22.58
C ASP A 128 -6.98 -1.28 23.57
N CYS A 129 -6.85 -2.59 23.50
CA CYS A 129 -7.36 -3.47 24.55
C CYS A 129 -6.53 -3.31 25.82
N LEU A 130 -5.21 -3.40 25.66
CA LEU A 130 -4.22 -2.99 26.64
C LEU A 130 -3.26 -2.00 25.96
N ASP A 131 -2.98 -0.88 26.60
CA ASP A 131 -1.93 0.04 26.15
C ASP A 131 -0.53 -0.48 26.57
N PRO A 132 0.58 0.09 26.06
CA PRO A 132 1.92 -0.35 26.46
C PRO A 132 2.19 -0.27 27.98
N CYS A 133 1.47 0.58 28.70
CA CYS A 133 1.57 0.75 30.15
C CYS A 133 0.77 -0.31 30.93
N GLY A 134 0.03 -1.19 30.26
CA GLY A 134 -0.83 -2.21 30.88
C GLY A 134 -2.13 -1.64 31.45
N GLU A 135 -2.57 -0.46 30.99
CA GLU A 135 -3.94 0.02 31.22
C GLU A 135 -4.87 -0.52 30.14
N SER A 136 -6.17 -0.61 30.42
CA SER A 136 -7.17 -0.99 29.42
C SER A 136 -8.08 0.18 29.04
N PRO A 137 -7.77 0.94 27.97
CA PRO A 137 -8.68 1.95 27.41
C PRO A 137 -10.04 1.35 27.04
N PHE A 138 -10.06 0.13 26.49
CA PHE A 138 -11.29 -0.61 26.19
C PHE A 138 -12.17 -0.83 27.45
N LEU A 139 -11.64 -1.44 28.52
CA LEU A 139 -12.44 -1.69 29.74
C LEU A 139 -12.84 -0.39 30.42
N ARG A 140 -11.97 0.63 30.44
CA ARG A 140 -12.33 1.97 30.95
C ARG A 140 -13.56 2.52 30.25
N ARG A 141 -13.65 2.29 28.93
CA ARG A 141 -14.79 2.70 28.12
C ARG A 141 -16.03 1.84 28.38
N MET A 142 -15.88 0.52 28.52
CA MET A 142 -17.00 -0.39 28.82
C MET A 142 -17.59 -0.15 30.21
N ASN A 143 -16.78 0.29 31.16
CA ASN A 143 -17.17 0.57 32.55
C ASN A 143 -17.59 2.03 32.81
N LYS A 144 -17.71 2.87 31.77
CA LYS A 144 -18.28 4.22 31.92
C LYS A 144 -19.70 4.16 32.49
N ASN A 145 -20.08 5.18 33.25
CA ASN A 145 -21.42 5.24 33.84
C ASN A 145 -22.48 5.37 32.74
N HIS A 146 -23.62 4.66 32.87
CA HIS A 146 -24.70 4.66 31.87
C HIS A 146 -25.28 6.05 31.63
N THR A 147 -25.21 6.94 32.62
CA THR A 147 -25.63 8.34 32.48
C THR A 147 -24.71 9.14 31.57
N GLU A 148 -23.41 8.84 31.54
CA GLU A 148 -22.43 9.52 30.68
C GLU A 148 -22.60 9.09 29.22
N THR A 149 -22.87 7.80 29.01
CA THR A 149 -23.04 7.19 27.69
C THR A 149 -24.50 7.22 27.21
N ARG A 150 -25.43 7.61 28.08
CA ARG A 150 -26.88 7.65 27.86
C ARG A 150 -27.46 6.29 27.44
N LEU A 151 -26.89 5.20 27.95
CA LEU A 151 -27.32 3.85 27.59
C LEU A 151 -28.80 3.59 27.93
N ASP A 152 -29.25 4.03 29.11
CA ASP A 152 -30.65 3.83 29.53
C ASP A 152 -31.63 4.50 28.57
N GLU A 153 -31.34 5.75 28.17
CA GLU A 153 -32.15 6.51 27.20
C GLU A 153 -32.18 5.81 25.83
N VAL A 154 -31.04 5.30 25.37
CA VAL A 154 -30.94 4.54 24.11
C VAL A 154 -31.82 3.28 24.16
N VAL A 155 -31.81 2.57 25.29
CA VAL A 155 -32.61 1.35 25.48
C VAL A 155 -34.10 1.67 25.53
N GLU A 156 -34.51 2.75 26.19
CA GLU A 156 -35.89 3.23 26.21
C GLU A 156 -36.39 3.67 24.83
N ASN A 157 -35.50 4.22 24.01
CA ASN A 157 -35.83 4.71 22.66
C ASN A 157 -35.86 3.61 21.59
N MET A 158 -35.30 2.43 21.86
CA MET A 158 -35.27 1.32 20.90
C MET A 158 -36.68 0.81 20.59
N PRO A 159 -37.11 0.83 19.32
CA PRO A 159 -38.44 0.36 18.97
C PRO A 159 -38.50 -1.18 19.00
N ASP A 160 -39.68 -1.72 19.33
CA ASP A 160 -39.89 -3.18 19.47
C ASP A 160 -39.43 -3.98 18.24
N TRP A 161 -39.66 -3.46 17.04
CA TRP A 161 -39.27 -4.12 15.79
C TRP A 161 -37.74 -4.23 15.65
N PHE A 162 -36.98 -3.22 16.12
CA PHE A 162 -35.53 -3.21 16.07
C PHE A 162 -34.95 -4.16 17.13
N LEU A 163 -35.58 -4.22 18.31
CA LEU A 163 -35.24 -5.23 19.32
C LEU A 163 -35.50 -6.65 18.81
N GLN A 164 -36.59 -6.88 18.08
CA GLN A 164 -36.86 -8.17 17.44
C GLN A 164 -35.79 -8.52 16.39
N GLU A 165 -35.39 -7.53 15.59
CA GLU A 165 -34.32 -7.68 14.60
C GLU A 165 -32.98 -8.04 15.26
N LEU A 166 -32.55 -7.29 16.28
CA LEU A 166 -31.36 -7.57 17.07
C LEU A 166 -31.39 -8.96 17.70
N ASN A 167 -32.48 -9.32 18.38
CA ASN A 167 -32.63 -10.62 19.02
C ASN A 167 -32.63 -11.77 17.99
N GLY A 168 -33.20 -11.56 16.80
CA GLY A 168 -33.17 -12.53 15.70
C GLY A 168 -31.76 -12.78 15.17
N CYS A 169 -30.88 -11.79 15.24
CA CYS A 169 -29.47 -11.90 14.84
C CYS A 169 -28.59 -12.54 15.93
N PHE A 170 -29.04 -12.50 17.19
CA PHE A 170 -28.23 -12.80 18.36
C PHE A 170 -28.30 -14.28 18.78
N ASP A 171 -27.58 -15.13 18.03
CA ASP A 171 -27.30 -16.51 18.41
C ASP A 171 -25.83 -16.61 18.88
N GLU A 172 -25.60 -16.47 20.19
CA GLU A 172 -24.27 -16.44 20.80
C GLU A 172 -23.44 -17.70 20.45
N GLU A 173 -24.08 -18.87 20.47
CA GLU A 173 -23.39 -20.14 20.21
C GLU A 173 -22.94 -20.23 18.75
N LYS A 174 -23.83 -19.87 17.81
CA LYS A 174 -23.50 -19.85 16.37
C LYS A 174 -22.47 -18.79 16.03
N LEU A 175 -22.57 -17.62 16.65
CA LEU A 175 -21.62 -16.52 16.47
C LEU A 175 -20.22 -16.94 16.91
N GLU A 176 -20.09 -17.47 18.13
CA GLU A 176 -18.80 -17.92 18.65
C GLU A 176 -18.25 -19.08 17.80
N LYS A 177 -19.07 -20.06 17.43
CA LYS A 177 -18.66 -21.15 16.54
C LYS A 177 -18.12 -20.64 15.20
N SER A 178 -18.70 -19.58 14.66
CA SER A 178 -18.24 -18.98 13.39
C SER A 178 -16.87 -18.31 13.54
N LEU A 179 -16.67 -17.55 14.63
CA LEU A 179 -15.37 -16.96 14.97
C LEU A 179 -14.30 -18.02 15.20
N GLN A 180 -14.61 -19.05 16.01
CA GLN A 180 -13.70 -20.15 16.31
C GLN A 180 -13.36 -20.97 15.07
N LYS A 181 -14.35 -21.26 14.21
CA LYS A 181 -14.12 -21.96 12.93
C LYS A 181 -13.15 -21.21 12.05
N LEU A 182 -13.32 -19.90 11.90
CA LEU A 182 -12.43 -19.08 11.08
C LEU A 182 -11.02 -19.01 11.65
N LEU A 183 -10.90 -18.85 12.97
CA LEU A 183 -9.61 -18.88 13.64
C LEU A 183 -8.93 -20.25 13.49
N ALA A 184 -9.69 -21.34 13.57
CA ALA A 184 -9.19 -22.69 13.35
C ALA A 184 -8.75 -22.94 11.90
N LEU A 185 -9.46 -22.38 10.92
CA LEU A 185 -9.04 -22.42 9.51
C LEU A 185 -7.76 -21.62 9.27
N ALA A 186 -7.64 -20.45 9.90
CA ALA A 186 -6.48 -19.59 9.78
C ALA A 186 -5.26 -20.11 10.55
N LYS A 187 -5.47 -20.90 11.62
CA LYS A 187 -4.40 -21.43 12.47
C LYS A 187 -3.70 -22.61 11.79
N GLU A 188 -2.38 -22.54 11.76
CA GLU A 188 -1.52 -23.59 11.24
C GLU A 188 -0.79 -24.30 12.38
N GLU A 189 -0.32 -25.53 12.14
CA GLU A 189 0.35 -26.34 13.18
C GLU A 189 1.60 -25.67 13.77
N ILE A 190 2.31 -24.87 12.96
CA ILE A 190 3.52 -24.15 13.37
C ILE A 190 3.22 -22.90 14.20
N ASP A 191 1.97 -22.44 14.25
CA ASP A 191 1.61 -21.21 14.95
C ASP A 191 1.70 -21.40 16.46
N CYS A 192 2.44 -20.50 17.12
CA CYS A 192 2.39 -20.40 18.57
C CYS A 192 1.30 -19.41 19.01
N ARG A 193 1.27 -19.09 20.31
CA ARG A 193 0.33 -18.11 20.88
C ARG A 193 0.44 -16.76 20.16
N GLN A 194 1.64 -16.30 19.83
CA GLN A 194 1.83 -15.00 19.19
C GLN A 194 1.18 -14.96 17.80
N GLU A 195 1.48 -15.90 16.92
CA GLU A 195 0.90 -15.94 15.57
C GLU A 195 -0.62 -16.08 15.62
N SER A 196 -1.14 -16.91 16.52
CA SER A 196 -2.60 -17.09 16.69
C SER A 196 -3.28 -15.77 17.10
N TYR A 197 -2.71 -15.03 18.05
CA TYR A 197 -3.25 -13.74 18.48
C TYR A 197 -3.06 -12.64 17.44
N PHE A 198 -1.98 -12.70 16.64
CA PHE A 198 -1.79 -11.78 15.51
C PHE A 198 -2.87 -11.98 14.45
N LYS A 199 -3.15 -13.25 14.07
CA LYS A 199 -4.23 -13.62 13.15
C LYS A 199 -5.61 -13.22 13.70
N LEU A 200 -5.81 -13.36 15.00
CA LEU A 200 -7.02 -12.88 15.66
C LEU A 200 -7.17 -11.35 15.58
N GLY A 201 -6.08 -10.61 15.76
CA GLY A 201 -6.06 -9.16 15.58
C GLY A 201 -6.38 -8.73 14.15
N LEU A 202 -5.88 -9.45 13.15
CA LEU A 202 -6.25 -9.25 11.75
C LEU A 202 -7.73 -9.53 11.53
N LEU A 203 -8.28 -10.59 12.13
CA LEU A 203 -9.70 -10.89 12.02
C LEU A 203 -10.58 -9.75 12.58
N THR A 204 -10.22 -9.21 13.74
CA THR A 204 -10.89 -8.03 14.31
C THR A 204 -10.83 -6.83 13.36
N ARG A 205 -9.67 -6.60 12.73
CA ARG A 205 -9.50 -5.52 11.73
C ARG A 205 -10.33 -5.76 10.46
N PHE A 206 -10.50 -7.01 10.01
CA PHE A 206 -11.36 -7.35 8.87
C PHE A 206 -12.83 -7.07 9.17
N LEU A 207 -13.31 -7.44 10.36
CA LEU A 207 -14.66 -7.11 10.79
C LEU A 207 -14.85 -5.60 10.94
N PHE A 208 -13.86 -4.91 11.50
CA PHE A 208 -13.84 -3.45 11.58
C PHE A 208 -13.92 -2.79 10.20
N SER A 209 -13.14 -3.28 9.23
CA SER A 209 -13.18 -2.83 7.84
C SER A 209 -14.58 -2.92 7.23
N ALA A 210 -15.30 -4.02 7.48
CA ALA A 210 -16.65 -4.23 6.98
C ALA A 210 -17.64 -3.18 7.53
N VAL A 211 -17.58 -2.89 8.83
CA VAL A 211 -18.46 -1.91 9.47
C VAL A 211 -18.14 -0.49 9.01
N ILE A 212 -16.86 -0.12 8.93
CA ILE A 212 -16.42 1.19 8.45
C ILE A 212 -16.85 1.42 6.99
N ASP A 213 -16.68 0.42 6.12
CA ASP A 213 -17.12 0.56 4.74
C ASP A 213 -18.63 0.64 4.64
N ALA A 214 -19.36 -0.15 5.41
CA ALA A 214 -20.81 -0.13 5.41
C ALA A 214 -21.38 1.24 5.84
N ASP A 215 -20.89 1.79 6.97
CA ASP A 215 -21.30 3.08 7.53
C ASP A 215 -21.06 4.23 6.55
N ARG A 216 -19.81 4.37 6.09
CA ARG A 216 -19.45 5.42 5.14
C ARG A 216 -20.27 5.30 3.86
N THR A 217 -20.46 4.09 3.36
CA THR A 217 -21.11 3.94 2.07
C THR A 217 -22.62 4.18 2.14
N ASP A 218 -23.28 3.79 3.23
CA ASP A 218 -24.68 4.19 3.47
C ASP A 218 -24.83 5.71 3.56
N THR A 219 -23.91 6.38 4.27
CA THR A 219 -23.88 7.86 4.32
C THR A 219 -23.73 8.46 2.92
N ILE A 220 -22.80 7.95 2.11
CA ILE A 220 -22.58 8.42 0.73
C ILE A 220 -23.82 8.20 -0.15
N ASP A 221 -24.46 7.04 -0.05
CA ASP A 221 -25.67 6.71 -0.82
C ASP A 221 -26.84 7.60 -0.41
N PHE A 222 -26.95 7.92 0.87
CA PHE A 222 -27.94 8.85 1.38
C PHE A 222 -27.68 10.27 0.90
N MET A 223 -26.44 10.77 0.99
CA MET A 223 -26.10 12.14 0.56
C MET A 223 -26.22 12.31 -0.95
N ASN A 224 -25.87 11.28 -1.74
CA ASN A 224 -25.95 11.29 -3.19
C ASN A 224 -26.61 10.01 -3.74
N PRO A 225 -27.94 9.99 -3.92
CA PRO A 225 -28.67 8.82 -4.42
C PRO A 225 -28.25 8.33 -5.80
N ASN A 226 -27.69 9.20 -6.64
CA ASN A 226 -27.22 8.80 -7.97
C ASN A 226 -25.99 7.89 -7.88
N HIS A 227 -25.14 8.06 -6.86
CA HIS A 227 -23.99 7.18 -6.63
C HIS A 227 -24.43 5.75 -6.28
N ALA A 228 -25.53 5.59 -5.54
CA ALA A 228 -26.07 4.27 -5.23
C ALA A 228 -26.47 3.48 -6.49
N ILE A 229 -26.93 4.17 -7.54
CA ILE A 229 -27.36 3.57 -8.80
C ILE A 229 -26.16 3.15 -9.67
N GLN A 230 -25.08 3.93 -9.62
CA GLN A 230 -23.91 3.73 -10.49
C GLN A 230 -22.86 2.79 -9.89
N ARG A 231 -22.92 2.53 -8.57
CA ARG A 231 -21.91 1.68 -7.90
C ARG A 231 -21.88 0.26 -8.48
N PRO A 232 -20.68 -0.29 -8.75
CA PRO A 232 -20.54 -1.69 -9.14
C PRO A 232 -21.08 -2.68 -8.10
N ASP A 233 -20.73 -2.55 -6.82
CA ASP A 233 -21.22 -3.38 -5.70
C ASP A 233 -21.18 -4.91 -5.97
N GLY A 234 -20.09 -5.35 -6.62
CA GLY A 234 -19.88 -6.73 -7.05
C GLY A 234 -20.43 -7.08 -8.44
N HIS A 235 -21.09 -6.15 -9.12
CA HIS A 235 -21.58 -6.30 -10.50
C HIS A 235 -20.53 -5.80 -11.50
N TYR A 236 -19.48 -6.60 -11.67
CA TYR A 236 -18.37 -6.29 -12.56
C TYR A 236 -18.53 -6.90 -13.96
N ILE A 237 -17.73 -6.40 -14.91
CA ILE A 237 -17.47 -7.11 -16.17
C ILE A 237 -16.95 -8.52 -15.85
N SER A 238 -17.52 -9.52 -16.53
CA SER A 238 -17.17 -10.92 -16.27
C SER A 238 -15.69 -11.21 -16.55
N TRP A 239 -15.08 -12.07 -15.72
CA TRP A 239 -13.70 -12.52 -15.92
C TRP A 239 -13.46 -13.07 -17.31
N LYS A 240 -14.43 -13.79 -17.88
CA LYS A 240 -14.36 -14.33 -19.24
C LYS A 240 -14.12 -13.25 -20.30
N THR A 241 -14.82 -12.12 -20.20
CA THR A 241 -14.62 -10.98 -21.11
C THR A 241 -13.18 -10.43 -21.01
N LEU A 242 -12.65 -10.32 -19.79
CA LEU A 242 -11.28 -9.84 -19.56
C LEU A 242 -10.24 -10.87 -20.04
N ILE A 243 -10.52 -12.16 -19.87
CA ILE A 243 -9.71 -13.27 -20.38
C ILE A 243 -9.64 -13.20 -21.91
N ASP A 244 -10.76 -13.04 -22.60
CA ASP A 244 -10.76 -12.93 -24.07
C ASP A 244 -9.90 -11.76 -24.56
N ARG A 245 -9.92 -10.62 -23.84
CA ARG A 245 -9.11 -9.43 -24.15
C ARG A 245 -7.60 -9.69 -23.96
N ILE A 246 -7.19 -10.26 -22.83
CA ILE A 246 -5.77 -10.55 -22.57
C ILE A 246 -5.25 -11.65 -23.50
N GLU A 247 -6.03 -12.69 -23.80
CA GLU A 247 -5.64 -13.76 -24.71
C GLU A 247 -5.49 -13.25 -26.14
N SER A 248 -6.38 -12.36 -26.59
CA SER A 248 -6.23 -11.69 -27.89
C SER A 248 -4.91 -10.92 -27.96
N LYS A 249 -4.56 -10.18 -26.90
CA LYS A 249 -3.28 -9.45 -26.85
C LYS A 249 -2.08 -10.41 -26.86
N ILE A 250 -2.13 -11.48 -26.08
CA ILE A 250 -1.06 -12.48 -26.03
C ILE A 250 -0.85 -13.14 -27.39
N SER A 251 -1.94 -13.46 -28.10
CA SER A 251 -1.88 -14.06 -29.43
C SER A 251 -1.32 -13.14 -30.52
N SER A 252 -1.31 -11.82 -30.30
CA SER A 252 -0.74 -10.85 -31.25
C SER A 252 0.78 -10.74 -31.20
N PHE A 253 1.44 -11.31 -30.19
CA PHE A 253 2.89 -11.27 -30.09
C PHE A 253 3.52 -12.31 -31.02
N GLU A 254 4.47 -11.87 -31.84
CA GLU A 254 5.27 -12.74 -32.70
C GLU A 254 6.56 -13.17 -31.99
N ALA A 255 6.89 -14.47 -32.07
CA ALA A 255 8.14 -15.01 -31.54
C ALA A 255 9.27 -14.84 -32.56
N ILE A 256 9.91 -13.65 -32.56
CA ILE A 256 10.97 -13.31 -33.51
C ILE A 256 12.35 -13.71 -32.97
N SER A 257 12.55 -13.58 -31.66
CA SER A 257 13.81 -13.92 -30.99
C SER A 257 13.65 -15.11 -30.03
N LYS A 258 14.77 -15.74 -29.67
CA LYS A 258 14.81 -16.77 -28.62
C LYS A 258 14.25 -16.25 -27.28
N ILE A 259 14.39 -14.96 -26.98
CA ILE A 259 13.83 -14.34 -25.77
C ILE A 259 12.29 -14.32 -25.83
N ASP A 260 11.72 -14.12 -27.01
CA ASP A 260 10.26 -14.09 -27.18
C ASP A 260 9.64 -15.48 -27.04
N GLU A 261 10.31 -16.53 -27.53
CA GLU A 261 9.93 -17.93 -27.26
C GLU A 261 9.89 -18.22 -25.76
N GLN A 262 10.89 -17.75 -25.02
CA GLN A 262 10.94 -17.93 -23.57
C GLN A 262 9.85 -17.16 -22.84
N ARG A 263 9.54 -15.93 -23.27
CA ARG A 263 8.40 -15.16 -22.75
C ARG A 263 7.07 -15.89 -22.99
N GLN A 264 6.91 -16.48 -24.16
CA GLN A 264 5.73 -17.28 -24.49
C GLN A 264 5.64 -18.52 -23.59
N GLN A 265 6.76 -19.21 -23.34
CA GLN A 265 6.80 -20.33 -22.42
C GLN A 265 6.41 -19.94 -20.99
N VAL A 266 6.95 -18.83 -20.47
CA VAL A 266 6.57 -18.28 -19.16
C VAL A 266 5.07 -17.98 -19.10
N SER A 267 4.53 -17.36 -20.15
CA SER A 267 3.09 -17.06 -20.24
C SER A 267 2.22 -18.32 -20.28
N ASN A 268 2.66 -19.38 -20.96
CA ASN A 268 1.95 -20.65 -21.03
C ASN A 268 1.99 -21.41 -19.69
N ASN A 269 3.14 -21.40 -19.00
CA ASN A 269 3.24 -21.95 -17.65
C ASN A 269 2.27 -21.24 -16.69
N CYS A 270 2.14 -19.92 -16.79
CA CYS A 270 1.15 -19.15 -16.03
C CYS A 270 -0.28 -19.62 -16.33
N LEU A 271 -0.65 -19.81 -17.60
CA LEU A 271 -1.97 -20.33 -17.97
C LEU A 271 -2.24 -21.71 -17.37
N GLU A 272 -1.30 -22.65 -17.53
CA GLU A 272 -1.43 -24.01 -17.02
C GLU A 272 -1.59 -24.05 -15.49
N ARG A 273 -0.79 -23.23 -14.78
CA ARG A 273 -0.81 -23.19 -13.31
C ARG A 273 -1.96 -22.39 -12.73
N ALA A 274 -2.62 -21.53 -13.50
CA ALA A 274 -3.86 -20.87 -13.07
C ALA A 274 -4.95 -21.88 -12.69
N ALA A 275 -4.88 -23.11 -13.24
CA ALA A 275 -5.78 -24.20 -12.89
C ALA A 275 -5.48 -24.87 -11.53
N MET A 276 -4.41 -24.55 -10.82
CA MET A 276 -4.13 -25.15 -9.50
C MET A 276 -5.11 -24.66 -8.44
N ASN A 277 -5.16 -25.34 -7.28
CA ASN A 277 -5.92 -24.88 -6.12
C ASN A 277 -5.35 -23.56 -5.57
N LYS A 278 -6.20 -22.80 -4.86
CA LYS A 278 -5.78 -21.57 -4.18
C LYS A 278 -4.57 -21.81 -3.26
N GLY A 279 -3.65 -20.84 -3.20
CA GLY A 279 -2.43 -20.97 -2.42
C GLY A 279 -1.39 -19.90 -2.71
N VAL A 280 -0.12 -20.21 -2.44
CA VAL A 280 1.03 -19.36 -2.76
C VAL A 280 1.69 -19.85 -4.04
N PHE A 281 1.85 -18.94 -4.99
CA PHE A 281 2.54 -19.16 -6.23
C PHE A 281 3.76 -18.25 -6.30
N ARG A 282 4.82 -18.75 -6.94
CA ARG A 282 6.04 -17.99 -7.20
C ARG A 282 6.30 -17.95 -8.68
N LEU A 283 6.57 -16.76 -9.20
CA LEU A 283 6.94 -16.50 -10.59
C LEU A 283 8.36 -15.93 -10.61
N SER A 284 9.34 -16.83 -10.57
CA SER A 284 10.77 -16.50 -10.60
C SER A 284 11.23 -16.31 -12.03
N VAL A 285 11.26 -15.07 -12.53
CA VAL A 285 11.56 -14.76 -13.94
C VAL A 285 12.54 -13.58 -14.03
N PRO A 286 13.63 -13.69 -14.82
CA PRO A 286 14.58 -12.61 -15.04
C PRO A 286 13.92 -11.31 -15.54
N THR A 287 14.61 -10.18 -15.31
CA THR A 287 14.13 -8.86 -15.76
C THR A 287 13.97 -8.80 -17.28
N GLY A 288 12.75 -8.48 -17.73
CA GLY A 288 12.39 -8.48 -19.15
C GLY A 288 11.79 -9.79 -19.67
N GLY A 289 11.57 -10.80 -18.81
CA GLY A 289 10.90 -12.06 -19.16
C GLY A 289 9.37 -12.01 -19.23
N GLY A 290 8.75 -10.83 -19.33
CA GLY A 290 7.29 -10.71 -19.55
C GLY A 290 6.42 -10.94 -18.31
N LYS A 291 6.96 -10.75 -17.09
CA LYS A 291 6.27 -10.99 -15.81
C LYS A 291 4.88 -10.36 -15.73
N THR A 292 4.74 -9.09 -16.13
CA THR A 292 3.52 -8.30 -15.96
C THR A 292 2.31 -8.92 -16.65
N LEU A 293 2.39 -9.22 -17.95
CA LEU A 293 1.27 -9.81 -18.67
C LEU A 293 1.08 -11.29 -18.31
N ALA A 294 2.16 -12.02 -18.03
CA ALA A 294 2.07 -13.43 -17.63
C ALA A 294 1.40 -13.62 -16.27
N SER A 295 1.71 -12.78 -15.27
CA SER A 295 1.08 -12.84 -13.95
C SER A 295 -0.36 -12.37 -13.99
N LEU A 296 -0.68 -11.36 -14.81
CA LEU A 296 -2.06 -10.93 -15.04
C LEU A 296 -2.88 -12.04 -15.72
N ARG A 297 -2.33 -12.70 -16.75
CA ARG A 297 -2.96 -13.86 -17.39
C ARG A 297 -3.27 -14.94 -16.37
N PHE A 298 -2.29 -15.31 -15.52
CA PHE A 298 -2.52 -16.26 -14.42
C PHE A 298 -3.69 -15.82 -13.55
N ALA A 299 -3.69 -14.57 -13.09
CA ALA A 299 -4.66 -14.09 -12.12
C ALA A 299 -6.09 -14.05 -12.69
N LEU A 300 -6.28 -13.65 -13.94
CA LEU A 300 -7.61 -13.61 -14.57
C LEU A 300 -8.21 -15.02 -14.71
N HIS A 301 -7.43 -15.99 -15.20
CA HIS A 301 -7.87 -17.39 -15.30
C HIS A 301 -8.08 -18.03 -13.93
N HIS A 302 -7.23 -17.73 -12.95
CA HIS A 302 -7.36 -18.25 -11.59
C HIS A 302 -8.60 -17.67 -10.89
N ALA A 303 -8.86 -16.38 -11.09
CA ALA A 303 -10.03 -15.69 -10.55
C ALA A 303 -11.33 -16.25 -11.14
N GLU A 304 -11.39 -16.48 -12.46
CA GLU A 304 -12.53 -17.12 -13.11
C GLU A 304 -12.78 -18.52 -12.53
N LYS A 305 -11.72 -19.35 -12.49
CA LYS A 305 -11.81 -20.74 -12.03
C LYS A 305 -12.35 -20.85 -10.61
N HIS A 306 -11.86 -19.99 -9.71
CA HIS A 306 -12.16 -20.06 -8.29
C HIS A 306 -13.22 -19.06 -7.82
N ARG A 307 -13.87 -18.35 -8.75
CA ARG A 307 -14.89 -17.32 -8.49
C ARG A 307 -14.39 -16.28 -7.47
N MET A 308 -13.20 -15.75 -7.75
CA MET A 308 -12.57 -14.73 -6.91
C MET A 308 -13.15 -13.35 -7.26
N ASP A 309 -13.19 -12.47 -6.26
CA ASP A 309 -13.90 -11.20 -6.37
C ASP A 309 -13.04 -10.12 -7.03
N HIS A 310 -11.72 -10.15 -6.78
CA HIS A 310 -10.78 -9.11 -7.22
C HIS A 310 -9.41 -9.67 -7.60
N VAL A 311 -8.70 -8.92 -8.45
CA VAL A 311 -7.26 -9.06 -8.69
C VAL A 311 -6.54 -7.80 -8.19
N PHE A 312 -5.69 -7.96 -7.19
CA PHE A 312 -4.79 -6.90 -6.71
C PHE A 312 -3.43 -7.04 -7.38
N TYR A 313 -2.98 -5.98 -8.05
CA TYR A 313 -1.63 -5.90 -8.63
C TYR A 313 -0.79 -4.92 -7.82
N ILE A 314 0.03 -5.46 -6.92
CA ILE A 314 0.87 -4.72 -5.97
C ILE A 314 2.24 -4.47 -6.59
N ILE A 315 2.58 -3.21 -6.80
CA ILE A 315 3.87 -2.80 -7.38
C ILE A 315 4.80 -2.15 -6.35
N PRO A 316 6.11 -2.12 -6.63
CA PRO A 316 7.07 -1.38 -5.82
C PRO A 316 6.78 0.11 -5.80
N TYR A 317 7.05 0.76 -4.67
CA TYR A 317 6.90 2.21 -4.53
C TYR A 317 7.90 3.02 -5.38
N THR A 318 8.98 2.37 -5.84
CA THR A 318 10.00 2.96 -6.71
C THR A 318 9.64 2.92 -8.20
N SER A 319 8.60 2.16 -8.56
CA SER A 319 8.22 1.92 -9.96
C SER A 319 7.40 3.08 -10.54
N ILE A 320 7.42 3.22 -11.86
CA ILE A 320 6.56 4.15 -12.60
C ILE A 320 5.21 3.46 -12.83
N ILE A 321 4.32 3.65 -11.86
CA ILE A 321 3.01 3.01 -11.77
C ILE A 321 2.15 3.31 -13.01
N ASP A 322 2.19 4.57 -13.46
CA ASP A 322 1.37 5.08 -14.56
C ASP A 322 1.59 4.29 -15.85
N GLN A 323 2.82 3.80 -16.10
CA GLN A 323 3.14 3.05 -17.32
C GLN A 323 2.53 1.65 -17.31
N ASN A 324 2.71 0.90 -16.21
CA ASN A 324 2.18 -0.46 -16.10
C ASN A 324 0.66 -0.44 -16.15
N ALA A 325 0.05 0.51 -15.47
CA ALA A 325 -1.39 0.58 -15.36
C ALA A 325 -2.05 1.09 -16.64
N LYS A 326 -1.43 2.04 -17.37
CA LYS A 326 -1.82 2.36 -18.75
C LYS A 326 -1.77 1.12 -19.67
N THR A 327 -0.69 0.34 -19.59
CA THR A 327 -0.54 -0.86 -20.43
C THR A 327 -1.67 -1.87 -20.17
N ILE A 328 -2.08 -2.05 -18.92
CA ILE A 328 -3.17 -2.96 -18.56
C ILE A 328 -4.52 -2.40 -19.00
N ARG A 329 -4.78 -1.09 -18.84
CA ARG A 329 -5.99 -0.44 -19.36
C ARG A 329 -6.11 -0.55 -20.87
N ASP A 330 -5.05 -0.25 -21.61
CA ASP A 330 -5.05 -0.31 -23.08
C ASP A 330 -5.40 -1.72 -23.62
N ILE A 331 -5.20 -2.76 -22.79
CA ILE A 331 -5.56 -4.14 -23.11
C ILE A 331 -6.98 -4.48 -22.64
N LEU A 332 -7.32 -4.06 -21.43
CA LEU A 332 -8.51 -4.54 -20.74
C LEU A 332 -9.71 -3.62 -20.80
N GLU A 333 -9.58 -2.33 -21.07
CA GLU A 333 -10.68 -1.36 -21.16
C GLU A 333 -10.95 -1.01 -22.63
N LYS A 334 -12.22 -0.93 -23.01
CA LYS A 334 -12.66 -0.39 -24.31
C LYS A 334 -13.13 1.06 -24.15
N GLU A 335 -13.33 1.73 -25.28
CA GLU A 335 -13.92 3.07 -25.33
C GLU A 335 -15.26 3.10 -24.56
N GLY A 336 -15.37 3.97 -23.57
CA GLY A 336 -16.54 4.09 -22.68
C GLY A 336 -16.49 3.24 -21.40
N GLU A 337 -15.45 2.42 -21.20
CA GLU A 337 -15.21 1.64 -19.97
C GLU A 337 -14.06 2.21 -19.12
N GLU A 338 -13.59 3.43 -19.42
CA GLU A 338 -12.40 4.00 -18.80
C GLU A 338 -12.54 4.11 -17.27
N GLY A 339 -11.63 3.47 -16.55
CA GLY A 339 -11.60 3.49 -15.08
C GLY A 339 -12.65 2.61 -14.39
N GLN A 340 -13.46 1.84 -15.13
CA GLN A 340 -14.43 0.89 -14.57
C GLN A 340 -13.82 -0.46 -14.23
N ILE A 341 -12.69 -0.82 -14.85
CA ILE A 341 -12.06 -2.15 -14.72
C ILE A 341 -10.77 -2.06 -13.90
N VAL A 342 -9.93 -1.07 -14.21
CA VAL A 342 -8.61 -0.90 -13.61
C VAL A 342 -8.57 0.36 -12.75
N LEU A 343 -8.60 0.15 -11.43
CA LEU A 343 -8.45 1.20 -10.44
C LEU A 343 -6.96 1.41 -10.11
N GLU A 344 -6.44 2.63 -10.30
CA GLU A 344 -5.09 3.01 -9.87
C GLU A 344 -5.12 3.78 -8.54
N HIS A 345 -4.36 3.32 -7.55
CA HIS A 345 -4.29 3.98 -6.26
C HIS A 345 -2.85 4.03 -5.70
N HIS A 346 -2.21 5.21 -5.77
CA HIS A 346 -0.81 5.38 -5.37
C HIS A 346 -0.36 6.78 -4.88
N SER A 347 -1.26 7.75 -4.69
CA SER A 347 -0.91 9.15 -4.32
C SER A 347 -1.23 9.52 -2.87
N ASN A 348 -0.43 10.44 -2.29
CA ASN A 348 -0.59 11.03 -0.95
C ASN A 348 -1.23 12.43 -0.96
N LEU A 349 -1.69 12.94 -2.12
CA LEU A 349 -2.15 14.32 -2.27
C LEU A 349 -3.58 14.61 -1.76
N HIS A 350 -4.20 13.67 -1.03
CA HIS A 350 -5.57 13.85 -0.56
C HIS A 350 -5.59 14.32 0.90
N PRO A 351 -6.05 15.55 1.20
CA PRO A 351 -6.64 15.82 2.50
C PRO A 351 -7.95 15.02 2.63
N ASP A 352 -8.19 14.45 3.81
CA ASP A 352 -9.32 13.55 4.14
C ASP A 352 -10.74 14.20 4.05
N SER A 353 -10.94 15.31 3.33
CA SER A 353 -12.05 16.24 3.59
C SER A 353 -12.96 16.65 2.41
N SER A 354 -13.00 15.95 1.28
CA SER A 354 -14.05 16.16 0.27
C SER A 354 -14.49 14.84 -0.37
N GLU A 355 -15.79 14.58 -0.46
CA GLU A 355 -16.39 13.25 -0.75
C GLU A 355 -17.23 13.20 -2.05
N SER A 356 -16.92 14.00 -3.07
CA SER A 356 -17.86 14.23 -4.19
C SER A 356 -17.73 13.31 -5.41
N ASP A 357 -16.66 12.52 -5.58
CA ASP A 357 -16.38 11.86 -6.88
C ASP A 357 -16.33 10.32 -6.84
N GLU A 358 -16.88 9.67 -7.87
CA GLU A 358 -16.98 8.21 -8.02
C GLU A 358 -15.61 7.50 -7.96
N TYR A 359 -14.57 8.05 -8.62
CA TYR A 359 -13.20 7.51 -8.52
C TYR A 359 -12.64 7.63 -7.10
N GLN A 360 -13.01 8.68 -6.37
CA GLN A 360 -12.60 8.86 -4.98
C GLN A 360 -13.27 7.82 -4.08
N LEU A 361 -14.54 7.51 -4.32
CA LEU A 361 -15.24 6.42 -3.64
C LEU A 361 -14.58 5.06 -3.88
N LEU A 362 -14.28 4.75 -5.15
CA LEU A 362 -13.62 3.50 -5.54
C LEU A 362 -12.21 3.37 -4.94
N SER A 363 -11.42 4.45 -4.93
CA SER A 363 -10.09 4.45 -4.31
C SER A 363 -10.12 4.38 -2.77
N GLN A 364 -11.22 4.79 -2.15
CA GLN A 364 -11.43 4.69 -0.71
C GLN A 364 -11.86 3.29 -0.26
N ASN A 365 -12.50 2.48 -1.12
CA ASN A 365 -13.00 1.15 -0.75
C ASN A 365 -12.48 -0.01 -1.62
N TRP A 366 -11.63 0.23 -2.63
CA TRP A 366 -11.10 -0.78 -3.56
C TRP A 366 -12.18 -1.63 -4.27
N ASP A 367 -13.33 -1.03 -4.59
CA ASP A 367 -14.47 -1.68 -5.24
C ASP A 367 -14.33 -1.78 -6.78
N ALA A 368 -13.26 -2.41 -7.27
CA ALA A 368 -13.02 -2.60 -8.70
C ALA A 368 -12.51 -4.02 -9.02
N PRO A 369 -12.73 -4.55 -10.25
CA PRO A 369 -12.26 -5.89 -10.62
C PRO A 369 -10.75 -6.04 -10.48
N ILE A 370 -10.01 -5.06 -10.98
CA ILE A 370 -8.55 -5.02 -10.93
C ILE A 370 -8.13 -3.76 -10.19
N VAL A 371 -7.42 -3.94 -9.07
CA VAL A 371 -6.90 -2.85 -8.25
C VAL A 371 -5.38 -2.83 -8.36
N MET A 372 -4.85 -1.77 -8.93
CA MET A 372 -3.42 -1.50 -9.01
C MET A 372 -3.01 -0.54 -7.91
N THR A 373 -2.14 -1.01 -7.01
CA THR A 373 -1.70 -0.20 -5.88
C THR A 373 -0.27 -0.55 -5.47
N THR A 374 0.29 0.15 -4.50
CA THR A 374 1.68 -0.04 -4.08
C THR A 374 1.81 -0.94 -2.86
N MET A 375 3.00 -1.51 -2.68
CA MET A 375 3.37 -2.20 -1.43
C MET A 375 3.11 -1.31 -0.19
N VAL A 376 3.34 0.00 -0.30
CA VAL A 376 3.08 0.99 0.76
C VAL A 376 1.59 1.00 1.12
N GLN A 377 0.72 1.18 0.12
CA GLN A 377 -0.73 1.25 0.34
C GLN A 377 -1.31 -0.06 0.88
N LEU A 378 -0.79 -1.21 0.45
CA LEU A 378 -1.17 -2.50 1.03
C LEU A 378 -0.78 -2.58 2.51
N LEU A 379 0.46 -2.24 2.85
CA LEU A 379 0.95 -2.29 4.21
C LEU A 379 0.20 -1.30 5.13
N GLU A 380 -0.09 -0.09 4.64
CA GLU A 380 -0.93 0.88 5.36
C GLU A 380 -2.37 0.38 5.54
N THR A 381 -2.93 -0.34 4.55
CA THR A 381 -4.25 -0.97 4.68
C THR A 381 -4.24 -2.08 5.74
N LEU A 382 -3.17 -2.88 5.80
CA LEU A 382 -3.01 -3.95 6.78
C LEU A 382 -2.77 -3.43 8.20
N PHE A 383 -1.92 -2.41 8.37
CA PHE A 383 -1.35 -2.05 9.68
C PHE A 383 -1.40 -0.56 10.04
N GLY A 384 -1.74 0.31 9.09
CA GLY A 384 -1.79 1.75 9.28
C GLY A 384 -2.94 2.23 10.17
N SER A 385 -2.85 3.52 10.51
CA SER A 385 -3.83 4.26 11.32
C SER A 385 -4.94 4.89 10.48
N GLY A 386 -5.99 5.31 11.19
CA GLY A 386 -7.18 5.93 10.62
C GLY A 386 -8.20 4.94 10.06
N THR A 387 -9.34 5.47 9.65
CA THR A 387 -10.47 4.69 9.09
C THR A 387 -10.43 4.59 7.57
N SER A 388 -9.78 5.52 6.88
CA SER A 388 -9.71 5.56 5.41
C SER A 388 -8.91 4.37 4.82
N SER A 389 -7.81 3.98 5.46
CA SER A 389 -6.97 2.87 5.00
C SER A 389 -7.61 1.51 5.25
N VAL A 390 -8.10 1.29 6.48
CA VAL A 390 -8.71 0.02 6.89
C VAL A 390 -10.04 -0.25 6.19
N ARG A 391 -10.77 0.77 5.70
CA ARG A 391 -11.98 0.61 4.88
C ARG A 391 -11.77 -0.37 3.71
N ARG A 392 -10.56 -0.43 3.16
CA ARG A 392 -10.20 -1.25 2.00
C ARG A 392 -9.87 -2.71 2.32
N LEU A 393 -9.56 -3.01 3.58
CA LEU A 393 -8.97 -4.27 4.00
C LEU A 393 -9.84 -5.50 3.64
N HIS A 394 -11.16 -5.39 3.80
CA HIS A 394 -12.08 -6.49 3.54
C HIS A 394 -12.08 -6.95 2.07
N GLN A 395 -11.72 -6.09 1.11
CA GLN A 395 -11.66 -6.45 -0.32
C GLN A 395 -10.53 -7.44 -0.64
N LEU A 396 -9.52 -7.56 0.24
CA LEU A 396 -8.48 -8.57 0.08
C LEU A 396 -9.00 -10.00 0.28
N ALA A 397 -10.18 -10.19 0.89
CA ALA A 397 -10.80 -11.50 0.99
C ALA A 397 -11.18 -12.05 -0.40
N ASN A 398 -11.05 -13.36 -0.58
CA ASN A 398 -11.39 -14.07 -1.82
C ASN A 398 -10.78 -13.43 -3.09
N SER A 399 -9.55 -12.91 -3.01
CA SER A 399 -8.88 -12.20 -4.11
C SER A 399 -7.58 -12.88 -4.57
N VAL A 400 -7.16 -12.61 -5.82
CA VAL A 400 -5.79 -12.90 -6.27
C VAL A 400 -4.91 -11.69 -6.02
N ILE A 401 -3.80 -11.86 -5.32
CA ILE A 401 -2.88 -10.76 -4.97
C ILE A 401 -1.52 -11.03 -5.62
N ILE A 402 -1.20 -10.27 -6.66
CA ILE A 402 0.08 -10.29 -7.34
C ILE A 402 1.02 -9.29 -6.66
N PHE A 403 2.21 -9.76 -6.30
CA PHE A 403 3.30 -8.91 -5.81
C PHE A 403 4.39 -8.84 -6.87
N ASP A 404 4.46 -7.72 -7.57
CA ASP A 404 5.55 -7.43 -8.51
C ASP A 404 6.80 -6.99 -7.75
N GLU A 405 7.93 -7.61 -8.07
CA GLU A 405 9.21 -7.43 -7.38
C GLU A 405 9.08 -7.48 -5.84
N ILE A 406 8.57 -8.60 -5.32
CA ILE A 406 8.32 -8.83 -3.87
C ILE A 406 9.55 -8.55 -2.98
N GLN A 407 10.77 -8.61 -3.52
CA GLN A 407 11.99 -8.25 -2.79
C GLN A 407 12.03 -6.78 -2.32
N THR A 408 11.16 -5.92 -2.84
CA THR A 408 11.02 -4.52 -2.39
C THR A 408 10.24 -4.36 -1.07
N LEU A 409 9.76 -5.46 -0.48
CA LEU A 409 9.16 -5.48 0.85
C LEU A 409 10.15 -4.93 1.90
N PRO A 410 9.80 -3.89 2.68
CA PRO A 410 10.67 -3.39 3.73
C PRO A 410 11.03 -4.49 4.73
N ILE A 411 12.32 -4.69 4.99
CA ILE A 411 12.81 -5.80 5.83
C ILE A 411 12.10 -5.89 7.18
N ARG A 412 11.81 -4.73 7.78
CA ARG A 412 11.17 -4.63 9.09
C ARG A 412 9.72 -5.11 9.12
N CYS A 413 9.06 -5.19 7.97
CA CYS A 413 7.67 -5.62 7.85
C CYS A 413 7.55 -7.12 7.58
N VAL A 414 8.65 -7.85 7.35
CA VAL A 414 8.64 -9.23 6.85
C VAL A 414 7.82 -10.18 7.71
N HIS A 415 8.00 -10.19 9.04
CA HIS A 415 7.24 -11.09 9.92
C HIS A 415 5.74 -10.78 9.91
N MET A 416 5.38 -9.50 10.01
CA MET A 416 3.97 -9.08 9.99
C MET A 416 3.32 -9.40 8.64
N PHE A 417 4.03 -9.12 7.54
CA PHE A 417 3.60 -9.42 6.18
C PHE A 417 3.34 -10.90 5.99
N ASN A 418 4.30 -11.77 6.32
CA ASN A 418 4.19 -13.21 6.11
C ASN A 418 2.99 -13.82 6.88
N VAL A 419 2.80 -13.44 8.15
CA VAL A 419 1.69 -13.96 8.95
C VAL A 419 0.35 -13.41 8.45
N ALA A 420 0.30 -12.15 8.00
CA ALA A 420 -0.90 -11.58 7.37
C ALA A 420 -1.24 -12.28 6.05
N MET A 421 -0.24 -12.57 5.22
CA MET A 421 -0.42 -13.32 3.97
C MET A 421 -0.97 -14.72 4.22
N ARG A 422 -0.44 -15.42 5.23
CA ARG A 422 -0.95 -16.73 5.67
C ARG A 422 -2.41 -16.66 6.15
N PHE A 423 -2.75 -15.61 6.90
CA PHE A 423 -4.13 -15.34 7.29
C PHE A 423 -5.05 -15.11 6.08
N LEU A 424 -4.64 -14.31 5.10
CA LEU A 424 -5.43 -14.06 3.89
C LEU A 424 -5.69 -15.34 3.09
N ILE A 425 -4.69 -16.21 2.97
CA ILE A 425 -4.82 -17.47 2.22
C ILE A 425 -5.76 -18.43 2.95
N LYS A 426 -5.46 -18.72 4.23
CA LYS A 426 -6.15 -19.80 4.98
C LYS A 426 -7.47 -19.34 5.60
N GLY A 427 -7.51 -18.10 6.09
CA GLY A 427 -8.69 -17.49 6.71
C GLY A 427 -9.61 -16.80 5.72
N CYS A 428 -9.08 -16.07 4.74
CA CYS A 428 -9.89 -15.25 3.84
C CYS A 428 -10.01 -15.79 2.40
N GLY A 429 -9.40 -16.94 2.09
CA GLY A 429 -9.53 -17.59 0.78
C GLY A 429 -8.84 -16.87 -0.38
N ALA A 430 -7.80 -16.08 -0.11
CA ALA A 430 -6.98 -15.41 -1.12
C ALA A 430 -5.96 -16.35 -1.79
N SER A 431 -5.38 -15.92 -2.91
CA SER A 431 -4.24 -16.58 -3.56
C SER A 431 -3.16 -15.56 -3.87
N LEU A 432 -1.90 -15.91 -3.61
CA LEU A 432 -0.78 -14.98 -3.75
C LEU A 432 0.11 -15.37 -4.93
N VAL A 433 0.55 -14.39 -5.71
CA VAL A 433 1.53 -14.59 -6.78
C VAL A 433 2.74 -13.70 -6.50
N LEU A 434 3.84 -14.32 -6.06
CA LEU A 434 5.09 -13.64 -5.75
C LEU A 434 5.96 -13.56 -7.01
N CYS A 435 5.93 -12.44 -7.71
CA CYS A 435 6.75 -12.20 -8.89
C CYS A 435 8.10 -11.61 -8.49
N THR A 436 9.19 -12.19 -9.00
CA THR A 436 10.52 -11.70 -8.67
C THR A 436 11.56 -12.06 -9.72
N ALA A 437 12.57 -11.19 -9.89
CA ALA A 437 13.81 -11.54 -10.57
C ALA A 437 14.89 -12.08 -9.61
N THR A 438 14.69 -12.00 -8.30
CA THR A 438 15.69 -12.34 -7.29
C THR A 438 14.97 -12.85 -6.05
N GLN A 439 15.02 -14.16 -5.80
CA GLN A 439 14.17 -14.79 -4.78
C GLN A 439 14.55 -14.39 -3.35
N PRO A 440 13.74 -13.57 -2.63
CA PRO A 440 13.99 -13.31 -1.21
C PRO A 440 13.59 -14.52 -0.36
N LEU A 441 14.19 -14.64 0.83
CA LEU A 441 14.03 -15.78 1.75
C LEU A 441 12.79 -15.67 2.65
N LEU A 442 11.64 -15.22 2.11
CA LEU A 442 10.42 -15.03 2.90
C LEU A 442 9.88 -16.33 3.52
N ASP A 443 10.19 -17.47 2.91
CA ASP A 443 9.82 -18.82 3.34
C ASP A 443 10.88 -19.50 4.25
N GLN A 444 11.96 -18.78 4.58
CA GLN A 444 13.09 -19.29 5.37
C GLN A 444 13.52 -18.32 6.48
N VAL A 445 12.66 -17.37 6.84
CA VAL A 445 12.92 -16.45 7.95
C VAL A 445 12.74 -17.11 9.31
N GLU A 446 13.45 -16.60 10.31
CA GLU A 446 13.40 -17.09 11.69
C GLU A 446 12.72 -16.09 12.64
N PRO A 447 11.77 -16.53 13.49
CA PRO A 447 11.37 -17.92 13.69
C PRO A 447 10.56 -18.48 12.51
N ALA A 448 10.71 -19.78 12.22
CA ALA A 448 9.97 -20.46 11.15
C ALA A 448 8.44 -20.30 11.24
N SER A 449 7.89 -20.08 12.45
CA SER A 449 6.46 -19.75 12.64
C SER A 449 6.02 -18.45 11.99
N ARG A 450 6.95 -17.60 11.53
CA ARG A 450 6.69 -16.33 10.83
C ARG A 450 7.18 -16.34 9.38
N ALA A 451 7.60 -17.50 8.88
CA ALA A 451 7.92 -17.69 7.46
C ALA A 451 6.65 -17.98 6.65
N LEU A 452 6.73 -17.75 5.34
CA LEU A 452 5.76 -18.32 4.40
C LEU A 452 5.93 -19.85 4.32
N PRO A 453 4.85 -20.61 4.07
CA PRO A 453 4.91 -22.07 4.08
C PRO A 453 5.63 -22.61 2.84
N SER A 454 6.95 -22.82 2.91
CA SER A 454 7.79 -23.23 1.77
C SER A 454 7.26 -24.42 0.98
N LYS A 455 6.72 -25.45 1.66
CA LYS A 455 6.15 -26.66 1.03
C LYS A 455 4.87 -26.41 0.23
N GLU A 456 4.17 -25.31 0.50
CA GLU A 456 2.94 -24.93 -0.21
C GLU A 456 3.21 -23.97 -1.38
N ILE A 457 4.44 -23.45 -1.51
CA ILE A 457 4.79 -22.52 -2.59
C ILE A 457 4.98 -23.29 -3.90
N SER A 458 4.08 -23.03 -4.84
CA SER A 458 4.13 -23.60 -6.18
C SER A 458 4.94 -22.70 -7.13
N GLU A 459 6.10 -23.19 -7.59
CA GLU A 459 6.87 -22.49 -8.63
C GLU A 459 6.17 -22.63 -10.00
N ILE A 460 5.84 -21.49 -10.61
CA ILE A 460 5.21 -21.41 -11.93
C ILE A 460 6.25 -21.61 -13.03
N THR A 461 7.43 -21.02 -12.89
CA THR A 461 8.43 -20.94 -13.97
C THR A 461 8.99 -22.30 -14.41
N GLY A 462 9.00 -23.30 -13.53
CA GLY A 462 9.66 -24.59 -13.78
C GLY A 462 11.15 -24.54 -13.44
N ASP A 463 12.03 -24.84 -14.39
CA ASP A 463 13.49 -24.82 -14.17
C ASP A 463 14.05 -23.39 -14.21
N VAL A 464 14.08 -22.77 -13.03
CA VAL A 464 14.58 -21.41 -12.82
C VAL A 464 16.06 -21.28 -13.24
N LYS A 465 16.92 -22.24 -12.89
CA LYS A 465 18.36 -22.15 -13.20
C LYS A 465 18.59 -22.13 -14.70
N LYS A 466 17.89 -22.99 -15.45
CA LYS A 466 17.96 -23.01 -16.91
C LYS A 466 17.47 -21.68 -17.50
N LEU A 467 16.34 -21.16 -17.02
CA LEU A 467 15.79 -19.90 -17.52
C LEU A 467 16.77 -18.74 -17.33
N TYR A 468 17.41 -18.62 -16.16
CA TYR A 468 18.38 -17.53 -15.92
C TYR A 468 19.61 -17.64 -16.83
N LYS A 469 20.10 -18.86 -17.09
CA LYS A 469 21.19 -19.09 -18.04
C LYS A 469 20.79 -18.70 -19.47
N GLU A 470 19.57 -18.98 -19.87
CA GLU A 470 19.05 -18.63 -21.21
C GLU A 470 18.78 -17.12 -21.39
N PHE A 471 18.55 -16.39 -20.29
CA PHE A 471 18.38 -14.92 -20.29
C PHE A 471 19.69 -14.13 -20.06
N LYS A 472 20.82 -14.80 -19.81
CA LYS A 472 22.11 -14.13 -19.58
C LYS A 472 22.55 -13.39 -20.85
N ARG A 473 22.83 -12.09 -20.71
CA ARG A 473 23.11 -11.19 -21.84
C ARG A 473 24.14 -10.11 -21.56
N CYS A 474 24.70 -10.09 -20.36
CA CYS A 474 25.69 -9.11 -19.94
C CYS A 474 26.78 -9.73 -19.06
N THR A 475 27.95 -9.10 -19.09
CA THR A 475 29.05 -9.36 -18.16
C THR A 475 29.10 -8.26 -17.12
N VAL A 476 29.55 -8.61 -15.91
CA VAL A 476 29.75 -7.66 -14.81
C VAL A 476 31.24 -7.50 -14.58
N GLU A 477 31.70 -6.25 -14.56
CA GLU A 477 33.08 -5.87 -14.32
C GLU A 477 33.15 -4.90 -13.14
N HIS A 478 34.09 -5.12 -12.22
CA HIS A 478 34.28 -4.24 -11.08
C HIS A 478 35.39 -3.23 -11.37
N ILE A 479 35.08 -1.95 -11.27
CA ILE A 479 36.06 -0.86 -11.35
C ILE A 479 36.73 -0.75 -9.98
N GLU A 480 37.85 -1.44 -9.84
CA GLU A 480 38.67 -1.39 -8.63
C GLU A 480 39.39 -0.04 -8.54
N SER A 481 39.11 0.71 -7.47
CA SER A 481 39.86 1.91 -7.10
C SER A 481 40.06 1.96 -5.60
N ALA A 482 41.31 2.15 -5.17
CA ALA A 482 41.66 2.30 -3.76
C ALA A 482 41.01 3.58 -3.21
N GLY A 483 39.95 3.43 -2.41
CA GLY A 483 39.20 4.56 -1.86
C GLY A 483 38.06 5.07 -2.75
N GLY A 484 37.64 4.31 -3.76
CA GLY A 484 36.54 4.68 -4.66
C GLY A 484 36.98 5.57 -5.84
N VAL A 485 36.03 5.91 -6.68
CA VAL A 485 36.18 6.68 -7.92
C VAL A 485 35.60 8.08 -7.69
N GLN A 486 36.30 9.09 -8.19
CA GLN A 486 35.82 10.48 -8.17
C GLN A 486 34.86 10.74 -9.34
N HIS A 487 34.02 11.77 -9.21
CA HIS A 487 32.96 12.05 -10.20
C HIS A 487 33.52 12.43 -11.57
N ASP A 488 34.64 13.17 -11.61
CA ASP A 488 35.37 13.57 -12.81
C ASP A 488 35.94 12.36 -13.56
N ILE A 489 36.66 11.47 -12.87
CA ILE A 489 37.22 10.24 -13.46
C ILE A 489 36.12 9.32 -13.98
N LEU A 490 35.01 9.22 -13.27
CA LEU A 490 33.86 8.46 -13.74
C LEU A 490 33.21 9.11 -14.98
N ALA A 491 33.11 10.43 -15.01
CA ALA A 491 32.60 11.17 -16.16
C ALA A 491 33.47 10.92 -17.41
N GLU A 492 34.80 11.01 -17.29
CA GLU A 492 35.74 10.71 -18.38
C GLU A 492 35.48 9.32 -18.98
N LYS A 493 35.39 8.28 -18.13
CA LYS A 493 35.13 6.91 -18.60
C LYS A 493 33.75 6.74 -19.26
N VAL A 494 32.74 7.48 -18.80
CA VAL A 494 31.41 7.49 -19.43
C VAL A 494 31.46 8.16 -20.80
N VAL A 495 32.22 9.26 -20.92
CA VAL A 495 32.41 9.98 -22.18
C VAL A 495 33.11 9.09 -23.21
N GLU A 496 34.15 8.36 -22.81
CA GLU A 496 34.85 7.40 -23.67
C GLU A 496 33.88 6.36 -24.28
N GLU A 497 33.02 5.74 -23.47
CA GLU A 497 32.06 4.73 -23.95
C GLU A 497 31.05 5.31 -24.95
N VAL A 498 30.54 6.53 -24.72
CA VAL A 498 29.57 7.15 -25.66
C VAL A 498 30.24 7.61 -26.96
N GLU A 499 31.49 8.04 -26.92
CA GLU A 499 32.28 8.40 -28.10
C GLU A 499 32.58 7.19 -28.99
N GLU A 500 32.63 5.99 -28.41
CA GLU A 500 32.62 4.70 -29.14
C GLU A 500 31.25 4.33 -29.74
N GLY A 501 30.28 5.26 -29.69
CA GLY A 501 28.94 5.09 -30.24
C GLY A 501 27.99 4.30 -29.35
N GLN A 502 28.32 4.12 -28.06
CA GLN A 502 27.48 3.36 -27.12
C GLN A 502 26.47 4.27 -26.42
N SER A 503 25.23 3.81 -26.25
CA SER A 503 24.30 4.44 -25.30
C SER A 503 24.61 3.98 -23.88
N VAL A 504 24.83 4.91 -22.96
CA VAL A 504 25.31 4.65 -21.60
C VAL A 504 24.26 5.04 -20.55
N LEU A 505 24.00 4.13 -19.62
CA LEU A 505 23.19 4.38 -18.42
C LEU A 505 24.08 4.40 -17.18
N ILE A 506 23.92 5.40 -16.33
CA ILE A 506 24.60 5.50 -15.05
C ILE A 506 23.57 5.58 -13.93
N ILE A 507 23.68 4.69 -12.95
CA ILE A 507 22.76 4.61 -11.81
C ILE A 507 23.50 4.89 -10.51
N MET A 508 23.10 5.96 -9.85
CA MET A 508 23.64 6.42 -8.57
C MET A 508 22.74 6.06 -7.41
N ASN A 509 23.33 5.87 -6.22
CA ASN A 509 22.56 5.59 -5.01
C ASN A 509 21.84 6.83 -4.46
N THR A 510 22.39 8.03 -4.68
CA THR A 510 21.82 9.28 -4.16
C THR A 510 21.52 10.28 -5.28
N LYS A 511 20.49 11.12 -5.07
CA LYS A 511 20.14 12.22 -5.97
C LYS A 511 21.25 13.27 -6.08
N LYS A 512 22.00 13.47 -4.99
CA LYS A 512 23.11 14.43 -4.95
C LYS A 512 24.22 14.00 -5.92
N ASP A 513 24.65 12.76 -5.83
CA ASP A 513 25.73 12.22 -6.68
C ASP A 513 25.29 12.12 -8.15
N ALA A 514 24.02 11.75 -8.40
CA ALA A 514 23.44 11.81 -9.74
C ALA A 514 23.50 13.22 -10.35
N SER A 515 23.12 14.25 -9.58
CA SER A 515 23.18 15.63 -10.05
C SER A 515 24.62 16.13 -10.23
N LEU A 516 25.57 15.70 -9.40
CA LEU A 516 26.98 16.09 -9.53
C LEU A 516 27.55 15.50 -10.81
N LEU A 517 27.43 14.18 -11.01
CA LEU A 517 27.93 13.52 -12.22
C LEU A 517 27.28 14.08 -13.49
N PHE A 518 25.97 14.34 -13.47
CA PHE A 518 25.28 14.95 -14.61
C PHE A 518 25.92 16.28 -15.02
N ASN A 519 26.25 17.14 -14.05
CA ASN A 519 26.91 18.42 -14.34
C ASN A 519 28.34 18.22 -14.88
N GLU A 520 29.11 17.28 -14.32
CA GLU A 520 30.47 16.95 -14.81
C GLU A 520 30.43 16.50 -16.28
N ILE A 521 29.57 15.53 -16.60
CA ILE A 521 29.41 15.03 -17.98
C ILE A 521 28.95 16.15 -18.92
N LYS A 522 28.01 17.00 -18.47
CA LYS A 522 27.53 18.14 -19.27
C LYS A 522 28.66 19.13 -19.60
N SER A 523 29.63 19.29 -18.70
CA SER A 523 30.79 20.16 -18.94
C SER A 523 31.81 19.56 -19.93
N MET A 524 31.85 18.23 -20.04
CA MET A 524 32.80 17.49 -20.88
C MET A 524 32.24 17.16 -22.27
N THR A 525 30.92 17.12 -22.43
CA THR A 525 30.27 16.70 -23.68
C THR A 525 29.50 17.85 -24.32
N THR A 526 29.59 17.96 -25.65
CA THR A 526 28.80 18.91 -26.45
C THR A 526 28.12 18.17 -27.59
N GLY A 527 26.80 18.35 -27.74
CA GLY A 527 26.02 17.73 -28.82
C GLY A 527 25.61 16.27 -28.59
N ILE A 528 26.00 15.66 -27.47
CA ILE A 528 25.51 14.34 -27.05
C ILE A 528 24.25 14.53 -26.20
N PRO A 529 23.13 13.87 -26.53
CA PRO A 529 21.93 13.92 -25.69
C PRO A 529 22.20 13.35 -24.29
N LEU A 530 21.96 14.17 -23.27
CA LEU A 530 22.21 13.87 -21.87
C LEU A 530 20.91 14.01 -21.07
N PHE A 531 20.51 12.94 -20.39
CA PHE A 531 19.28 12.86 -19.60
C PHE A 531 19.59 12.68 -18.12
N HIS A 532 18.80 13.31 -17.25
CA HIS A 532 18.76 13.01 -15.82
C HIS A 532 17.41 12.41 -15.46
N LEU A 533 17.37 11.37 -14.62
CA LEU A 533 16.12 10.76 -14.17
C LEU A 533 16.13 10.52 -12.66
N SER A 534 15.19 11.12 -11.94
CA SER A 534 15.06 10.93 -10.50
C SER A 534 13.64 11.18 -9.99
N THR A 535 13.36 10.81 -8.75
CA THR A 535 12.09 11.15 -8.08
C THR A 535 11.96 12.62 -7.68
N SER A 536 12.94 13.47 -8.00
CA SER A 536 12.78 14.93 -7.89
C SER A 536 11.98 15.52 -9.05
N MET A 537 11.74 14.74 -10.11
CA MET A 537 10.89 15.14 -11.23
C MET A 537 9.45 14.66 -10.98
N CYS A 538 8.47 15.49 -11.30
CA CYS A 538 7.06 15.07 -11.26
C CYS A 538 6.78 13.96 -12.30
N PRO A 539 5.72 13.15 -12.11
CA PRO A 539 5.34 12.10 -13.06
C PRO A 539 5.30 12.56 -14.53
N ALA A 540 4.65 13.69 -14.83
CA ALA A 540 4.55 14.22 -16.19
C ALA A 540 5.93 14.49 -16.81
N HIS A 541 6.82 15.17 -16.07
CA HIS A 541 8.20 15.43 -16.49
C HIS A 541 8.96 14.12 -16.78
N ARG A 542 8.90 13.15 -15.87
CA ARG A 542 9.59 11.85 -16.06
C ARG A 542 9.10 11.10 -17.28
N MET A 543 7.79 11.10 -17.52
CA MET A 543 7.20 10.43 -18.68
C MET A 543 7.67 11.05 -19.99
N GLU A 544 7.75 12.38 -20.06
CA GLU A 544 8.27 13.10 -21.22
C GLU A 544 9.75 12.80 -21.46
N SER A 545 10.60 12.92 -20.42
CA SER A 545 12.03 12.61 -20.54
C SER A 545 12.27 11.16 -20.97
N LEU A 546 11.49 10.21 -20.44
CA LEU A 546 11.58 8.79 -20.83
C LEU A 546 11.12 8.54 -22.25
N LYS A 547 10.08 9.23 -22.72
CA LYS A 547 9.63 9.13 -24.11
C LYS A 547 10.73 9.57 -25.06
N ASN A 548 11.30 10.76 -24.83
CA ASN A 548 12.38 11.30 -25.66
C ASN A 548 13.63 10.40 -25.63
N LEU A 549 13.99 9.89 -24.46
CA LEU A 549 15.10 8.92 -24.32
C LEU A 549 14.86 7.65 -25.13
N ARG A 550 13.64 7.08 -25.09
CA ARG A 550 13.29 5.86 -25.84
C ARG A 550 13.38 6.08 -27.34
N GLU A 551 12.84 7.18 -27.85
CA GLU A 551 12.88 7.52 -29.27
C GLU A 551 14.33 7.58 -29.78
N LEU A 552 15.24 8.19 -29.02
CA LEU A 552 16.67 8.25 -29.36
C LEU A 552 17.36 6.88 -29.30
N LEU A 553 17.04 6.05 -28.30
CA LEU A 553 17.55 4.68 -28.20
C LEU A 553 17.07 3.78 -29.36
N GLU A 554 15.83 3.97 -29.83
CA GLU A 554 15.24 3.20 -30.93
C GLU A 554 15.90 3.50 -32.28
N ILE A 555 16.21 4.77 -32.56
CA ILE A 555 16.91 5.17 -33.78
C ILE A 555 18.43 4.93 -33.71
N GLY A 556 18.94 4.51 -32.55
CA GLY A 556 20.36 4.18 -32.35
C GLY A 556 21.27 5.40 -32.16
N THR A 557 20.74 6.54 -31.73
CA THR A 557 21.56 7.70 -31.36
C THR A 557 22.29 7.41 -30.04
N PRO A 558 23.62 7.62 -29.95
CA PRO A 558 24.34 7.53 -28.69
C PRO A 558 23.78 8.55 -27.69
N VAL A 559 23.44 8.09 -26.49
CA VAL A 559 22.84 8.91 -25.44
C VAL A 559 23.42 8.55 -24.09
N ILE A 560 23.48 9.53 -23.19
CA ILE A 560 23.87 9.32 -21.80
C ILE A 560 22.63 9.55 -20.93
N CYS A 561 22.36 8.63 -20.01
CA CYS A 561 21.34 8.81 -18.99
C CYS A 561 21.94 8.63 -17.60
N VAL A 562 21.88 9.67 -16.76
CA VAL A 562 22.22 9.62 -15.34
C VAL A 562 20.93 9.50 -14.53
N SER A 563 20.79 8.44 -13.74
CA SER A 563 19.58 8.15 -12.99
C SER A 563 19.89 7.76 -11.54
N THR A 564 18.86 7.83 -10.69
CA THR A 564 18.85 7.06 -9.43
C THR A 564 18.20 5.68 -9.66
N GLN A 565 17.84 4.96 -8.60
CA GLN A 565 17.19 3.63 -8.66
C GLN A 565 15.82 3.64 -9.36
N LEU A 566 15.29 4.80 -9.73
CA LEU A 566 14.02 4.94 -10.45
C LEU A 566 13.97 4.07 -11.72
N ILE A 567 15.08 4.02 -12.49
CA ILE A 567 15.14 3.30 -13.77
C ILE A 567 15.27 1.77 -13.59
N GLU A 568 15.55 1.29 -12.38
CA GLU A 568 15.76 -0.14 -12.09
C GLU A 568 14.47 -0.95 -12.27
N ALA A 569 13.29 -0.35 -12.02
CA ALA A 569 12.00 -1.04 -12.04
C ALA A 569 10.94 -0.30 -12.88
N GLY A 570 10.15 -1.05 -13.66
CA GLY A 570 9.00 -0.52 -14.40
C GLY A 570 9.30 0.33 -15.64
N VAL A 571 10.56 0.48 -16.05
CA VAL A 571 10.95 1.23 -17.26
C VAL A 571 11.41 0.28 -18.37
N ASP A 572 10.89 0.43 -19.58
CA ASP A 572 11.35 -0.32 -20.76
C ASP A 572 12.38 0.49 -21.55
N VAL A 573 13.68 0.19 -21.33
CA VAL A 573 14.83 0.85 -21.98
C VAL A 573 15.97 -0.17 -22.16
N ASP A 574 16.76 0.00 -23.23
CA ASP A 574 17.83 -0.91 -23.64
C ASP A 574 19.12 -0.16 -23.95
N PHE A 575 20.07 -0.18 -23.01
CA PHE A 575 21.37 0.46 -23.13
C PHE A 575 22.46 -0.54 -23.54
N HIS A 576 23.55 0.00 -24.10
CA HIS A 576 24.73 -0.77 -24.46
C HIS A 576 25.59 -1.07 -23.22
N VAL A 577 25.75 -0.05 -22.37
CA VAL A 577 26.62 -0.07 -21.20
C VAL A 577 25.87 0.49 -19.99
N VAL A 578 26.03 -0.15 -18.85
CA VAL A 578 25.46 0.29 -17.58
C VAL A 578 26.55 0.46 -16.54
N PHE A 579 26.67 1.65 -15.96
CA PHE A 579 27.47 1.92 -14.76
C PHE A 579 26.54 1.93 -13.55
N ARG A 580 26.78 1.08 -12.56
CA ARG A 580 25.98 1.02 -11.33
C ARG A 580 26.86 1.25 -10.11
N ALA A 581 26.57 2.30 -9.35
CA ALA A 581 27.19 2.49 -8.04
C ALA A 581 26.88 1.27 -7.16
N LEU A 582 27.84 0.80 -6.37
CA LEU A 582 27.71 -0.44 -5.63
C LEU A 582 26.53 -0.36 -4.65
N ALA A 583 25.66 -1.37 -4.69
CA ALA A 583 24.42 -1.46 -3.92
C ALA A 583 24.13 -2.92 -3.57
N GLY A 584 22.89 -3.25 -3.19
CA GLY A 584 22.45 -4.64 -3.09
C GLY A 584 22.57 -5.39 -4.42
N LEU A 585 22.90 -6.68 -4.36
CA LEU A 585 23.12 -7.51 -5.55
C LEU A 585 21.83 -7.63 -6.39
N ASP A 586 20.68 -7.56 -5.74
CA ASP A 586 19.37 -7.51 -6.36
C ASP A 586 19.12 -6.23 -7.18
N SER A 587 19.47 -5.07 -6.62
CA SER A 587 19.46 -3.78 -7.34
C SER A 587 20.42 -3.80 -8.54
N ILE A 588 21.59 -4.42 -8.39
CA ILE A 588 22.54 -4.61 -9.49
C ILE A 588 21.93 -5.51 -10.60
N GLN A 589 21.27 -6.61 -10.23
CA GLN A 589 20.59 -7.49 -11.19
C GLN A 589 19.45 -6.76 -11.94
N GLN A 590 18.74 -5.86 -11.26
CA GLN A 590 17.71 -5.02 -11.89
C GLN A 590 18.32 -4.02 -12.87
N ALA A 591 19.43 -3.37 -12.50
CA ALA A 591 20.20 -2.49 -13.37
C ALA A 591 20.75 -3.22 -14.61
N ALA A 592 21.33 -4.41 -14.43
CA ALA A 592 21.77 -5.29 -15.50
C ALA A 592 20.62 -5.66 -16.46
N GLY A 593 19.39 -5.70 -15.93
CA GLY A 593 18.15 -5.83 -16.70
C GLY A 593 17.84 -4.72 -17.72
N ARG A 594 18.60 -3.62 -17.70
CA ARG A 594 18.56 -2.49 -18.65
C ARG A 594 19.70 -2.52 -19.66
N CYS A 595 20.67 -3.42 -19.46
CA CYS A 595 21.77 -3.66 -20.38
C CYS A 595 21.38 -4.76 -21.38
N ASN A 596 21.54 -4.49 -22.68
CA ASN A 596 21.23 -5.41 -23.77
C ASN A 596 19.85 -6.08 -23.65
N ARG A 597 18.84 -5.28 -23.28
CA ARG A 597 17.54 -5.76 -22.82
C ARG A 597 16.76 -6.58 -23.86
N HIS A 598 16.85 -6.22 -25.13
CA HIS A 598 16.17 -6.94 -26.20
C HIS A 598 17.06 -7.99 -26.86
N GLY A 599 18.27 -8.24 -26.35
CA GLY A 599 19.19 -9.23 -26.92
C GLY A 599 19.66 -8.87 -28.33
N LYS A 600 19.59 -7.59 -28.72
CA LYS A 600 20.01 -7.10 -30.05
C LYS A 600 21.52 -7.23 -30.28
N ARG A 601 22.30 -7.39 -29.20
CA ARG A 601 23.77 -7.41 -29.19
C ARG A 601 24.28 -8.73 -28.63
N SER A 602 25.52 -9.10 -28.98
CA SER A 602 26.15 -10.34 -28.52
C SER A 602 26.33 -10.40 -26.99
N THR A 603 26.76 -9.31 -26.37
CA THR A 603 26.80 -9.14 -24.90
C THR A 603 26.78 -7.66 -24.54
N GLY A 604 26.15 -7.31 -23.42
CA GLY A 604 26.22 -5.98 -22.80
C GLY A 604 27.24 -5.92 -21.67
N ARG A 605 27.68 -4.71 -21.29
CA ARG A 605 28.64 -4.50 -20.18
C ARG A 605 27.99 -3.79 -18.99
N VAL A 606 28.22 -4.31 -17.80
CA VAL A 606 27.82 -3.68 -16.54
C VAL A 606 29.07 -3.40 -15.70
N TYR A 607 29.35 -2.13 -15.44
CA TYR A 607 30.43 -1.70 -14.58
C TYR A 607 29.92 -1.40 -13.17
N LEU A 608 30.51 -2.04 -12.17
CA LEU A 608 30.28 -1.74 -10.76
C LEU A 608 31.37 -0.82 -10.23
N PHE A 609 31.00 0.23 -9.50
CA PHE A 609 31.95 1.18 -8.94
C PHE A 609 31.51 1.67 -7.56
N GLU A 610 32.45 2.23 -6.81
CA GLU A 610 32.17 2.93 -5.56
C GLU A 610 32.63 4.38 -5.68
N LEU A 611 31.91 5.32 -5.08
CA LEU A 611 32.36 6.71 -5.00
C LEU A 611 33.16 6.96 -3.70
N THR A 612 34.15 7.84 -3.75
CA THR A 612 35.03 8.14 -2.60
C THR A 612 34.30 8.75 -1.40
N ASP A 613 33.35 9.65 -1.64
CA ASP A 613 32.65 10.41 -0.58
C ASP A 613 31.14 10.14 -0.53
N GLU A 614 30.73 8.92 -0.85
CA GLU A 614 29.31 8.53 -0.88
C GLU A 614 28.70 8.55 0.54
N ASN A 615 27.65 9.36 0.74
CA ASN A 615 26.95 9.43 2.01
C ASN A 615 25.63 8.63 2.00
N LEU A 616 25.69 7.40 2.54
CA LEU A 616 24.54 6.50 2.67
C LEU A 616 23.90 6.49 4.06
N LYS A 617 24.24 7.43 4.96
CA LYS A 617 23.74 7.46 6.36
C LYS A 617 22.22 7.35 6.48
N HIS A 618 21.53 7.87 5.47
CA HIS A 618 20.09 7.97 5.39
C HIS A 618 19.42 6.87 4.56
N LEU A 619 20.20 5.98 3.95
CA LEU A 619 19.80 4.90 3.05
C LEU A 619 20.33 3.56 3.59
N LYS A 620 19.88 3.18 4.80
CA LYS A 620 20.39 2.01 5.53
C LYS A 620 20.31 0.72 4.73
N ASP A 621 19.22 0.52 3.97
CA ASP A 621 19.03 -0.67 3.16
C ASP A 621 20.08 -0.79 2.05
N ILE A 622 20.39 0.33 1.38
CA ILE A 622 21.43 0.39 0.35
C ILE A 622 22.80 0.21 0.97
N GLN A 623 23.07 0.83 2.13
CA GLN A 623 24.33 0.67 2.84
C GLN A 623 24.58 -0.80 3.21
N LYS A 624 23.59 -1.47 3.81
CA LYS A 624 23.69 -2.89 4.16
C LYS A 624 23.77 -3.78 2.93
N GLY A 625 22.98 -3.49 1.90
CA GLY A 625 23.08 -4.18 0.61
C GLY A 625 24.50 -4.09 0.03
N LYS A 626 25.09 -2.90 0.00
CA LYS A 626 26.46 -2.64 -0.47
C LYS A 626 27.50 -3.44 0.33
N GLU A 627 27.43 -3.41 1.65
CA GLU A 627 28.34 -4.18 2.54
C GLU A 627 28.31 -5.68 2.24
N ILE A 628 27.11 -6.24 2.05
CA ILE A 628 26.94 -7.66 1.75
C ILE A 628 27.39 -8.00 0.33
N THR A 629 27.07 -7.16 -0.66
CA THR A 629 27.51 -7.34 -2.04
C THR A 629 29.04 -7.38 -2.12
N LYS A 630 29.76 -6.50 -1.40
CA LYS A 630 31.23 -6.56 -1.33
C LYS A 630 31.74 -7.91 -0.84
N ARG A 631 31.11 -8.45 0.20
CA ARG A 631 31.46 -9.77 0.72
C ARG A 631 31.23 -10.85 -0.34
N VAL A 632 30.09 -10.84 -1.01
CA VAL A 632 29.78 -11.81 -2.07
C VAL A 632 30.73 -11.67 -3.26
N LEU A 633 31.12 -10.45 -3.64
CA LEU A 633 32.12 -10.19 -4.67
C LEU A 633 33.50 -10.77 -4.28
N GLY A 634 33.93 -10.60 -3.03
CA GLY A 634 35.16 -11.22 -2.53
C GLY A 634 35.11 -12.76 -2.59
N GLU A 635 34.02 -13.36 -2.09
CA GLU A 635 33.81 -14.81 -2.17
C GLU A 635 33.77 -15.30 -3.62
N TYR A 636 33.19 -14.52 -4.54
CA TYR A 636 33.15 -14.81 -5.97
C TYR A 636 34.54 -14.81 -6.61
N GLU A 637 35.39 -13.85 -6.27
CA GLU A 637 36.76 -13.82 -6.78
C GLU A 637 37.62 -14.95 -6.22
N ASP A 638 37.38 -15.36 -4.97
CA ASP A 638 38.08 -16.48 -4.33
C ASP A 638 37.69 -17.85 -4.94
N ASP A 639 36.42 -18.06 -5.31
CA ASP A 639 35.93 -19.31 -5.90
C ASP A 639 34.84 -19.08 -6.96
N ARG A 640 35.25 -18.61 -8.15
CA ARG A 640 34.33 -18.37 -9.29
C ARG A 640 33.55 -19.61 -9.72
N ALA A 641 34.09 -20.82 -9.48
CA ALA A 641 33.45 -22.07 -9.89
C ALA A 641 32.21 -22.38 -9.04
N PHE A 642 32.24 -22.09 -7.73
CA PHE A 642 31.07 -22.21 -6.85
C PHE A 642 29.87 -21.40 -7.37
N PHE A 643 30.13 -20.24 -7.99
CA PHE A 643 29.10 -19.34 -8.51
C PHE A 643 28.77 -19.55 -9.98
N ASP A 644 29.12 -20.69 -10.59
CA ASP A 644 28.90 -20.96 -12.02
C ASP A 644 29.49 -19.86 -12.94
N TYR A 645 30.57 -19.18 -12.51
CA TYR A 645 31.16 -18.02 -13.20
C TYR A 645 30.16 -16.90 -13.49
N ASP A 646 29.17 -16.72 -12.61
CA ASP A 646 28.13 -15.70 -12.73
C ASP A 646 27.80 -15.05 -11.39
N ILE A 647 28.32 -13.84 -11.17
CA ILE A 647 28.02 -13.04 -9.98
C ILE A 647 26.55 -12.61 -9.89
N LEU A 648 25.80 -12.61 -11.00
CA LEU A 648 24.37 -12.36 -11.03
C LEU A 648 23.54 -13.65 -11.13
N GLY A 649 24.21 -14.79 -11.05
CA GLY A 649 23.61 -16.11 -11.05
C GLY A 649 22.87 -16.44 -9.75
N THR A 650 22.12 -17.55 -9.79
CA THR A 650 21.29 -18.00 -8.67
C THR A 650 22.09 -18.23 -7.39
N GLU A 651 23.31 -18.78 -7.47
CA GLU A 651 24.12 -19.07 -6.28
C GLU A 651 24.60 -17.79 -5.56
N ALA A 652 25.03 -16.78 -6.32
CA ALA A 652 25.45 -15.50 -5.76
C ALA A 652 24.26 -14.76 -5.12
N MET A 653 23.10 -14.79 -5.79
CA MET A 653 21.87 -14.17 -5.27
C MET A 653 21.37 -14.86 -4.00
N ASN A 654 21.40 -16.19 -3.95
CA ASN A 654 21.05 -16.95 -2.75
C ASN A 654 21.99 -16.60 -1.58
N ARG A 655 23.31 -16.53 -1.85
CA ARG A 655 24.31 -16.14 -0.86
C ARG A 655 24.08 -14.73 -0.33
N TYR A 656 23.79 -13.79 -1.24
CA TYR A 656 23.44 -12.41 -0.89
C TYR A 656 22.24 -12.35 0.06
N TYR A 657 21.13 -13.01 -0.29
CA TYR A 657 19.93 -12.97 0.55
C TYR A 657 20.09 -13.70 1.88
N GLN A 658 20.85 -14.79 1.93
CA GLN A 658 21.18 -15.45 3.19
C GLN A 658 21.86 -14.47 4.15
N TYR A 659 22.89 -13.75 3.70
CA TYR A 659 23.54 -12.74 4.52
C TYR A 659 22.63 -11.55 4.84
N TYR A 660 21.84 -11.09 3.88
CA TYR A 660 20.93 -9.95 4.06
C TYR A 660 19.85 -10.19 5.10
N PHE A 661 19.17 -11.33 5.03
CA PHE A 661 18.11 -11.68 5.98
C PHE A 661 18.69 -12.06 7.35
N PHE A 662 19.79 -12.82 7.37
CA PHE A 662 20.42 -13.23 8.63
C PHE A 662 20.94 -12.03 9.43
N GLN A 663 21.69 -11.12 8.80
CA GLN A 663 22.25 -9.95 9.49
C GLN A 663 21.19 -8.96 9.99
N ARG A 664 19.98 -9.01 9.42
CA ARG A 664 18.89 -8.06 9.69
C ARG A 664 17.69 -8.71 10.39
N GLN A 665 17.88 -9.92 10.91
CA GLN A 665 16.79 -10.70 11.50
C GLN A 665 16.07 -9.97 12.64
N GLU A 666 16.81 -9.24 13.47
CA GLU A 666 16.26 -8.46 14.59
C GLU A 666 15.36 -7.30 14.14
N GLU A 667 15.54 -6.81 12.91
CA GLU A 667 14.72 -5.74 12.34
C GLU A 667 13.34 -6.23 11.90
N MET A 668 13.22 -7.51 11.52
CA MET A 668 12.06 -8.07 10.78
C MET A 668 10.73 -8.09 11.54
N SER A 669 10.76 -7.85 12.85
CA SER A 669 9.56 -7.73 13.68
C SER A 669 9.04 -6.29 13.84
N TYR A 670 9.69 -5.32 13.17
CA TYR A 670 9.42 -3.89 13.25
C TYR A 670 9.73 -3.32 14.64
N LEU A 671 11.01 -3.05 14.91
CA LEU A 671 11.48 -2.49 16.18
C LEU A 671 11.07 -1.01 16.32
N LEU A 672 10.52 -0.63 17.47
CA LEU A 672 9.96 0.71 17.75
C LEU A 672 10.94 1.66 18.46
N ASN A 673 12.24 1.36 18.42
CA ASN A 673 13.25 2.18 19.08
C ASN A 673 13.34 3.60 18.47
N GLY A 674 13.36 4.61 19.34
CA GLY A 674 13.44 6.03 18.94
C GLY A 674 12.10 6.75 18.84
N GLN A 675 11.00 6.09 19.25
CA GLN A 675 9.69 6.73 19.49
C GLN A 675 9.54 7.08 20.99
N GLU A 676 8.35 6.93 21.57
CA GLU A 676 8.08 7.14 22.99
C GLU A 676 8.82 6.13 23.87
N ASP A 677 9.22 6.53 25.09
CA ASP A 677 9.95 5.68 26.04
C ASP A 677 9.19 4.38 26.39
N THR A 678 7.86 4.43 26.36
CA THR A 678 6.96 3.29 26.60
C THR A 678 7.08 2.19 25.53
N LEU A 679 7.58 2.53 24.34
CA LEU A 679 7.74 1.64 23.18
C LEU A 679 9.18 1.13 23.00
N LYS A 680 10.10 1.57 23.85
CA LYS A 680 11.51 1.15 23.79
C LYS A 680 11.64 -0.37 23.93
N ASN A 681 12.46 -0.97 23.06
CA ASN A 681 12.68 -2.41 22.94
C ASN A 681 11.41 -3.24 22.66
N ARG A 682 10.33 -2.60 22.21
CA ARG A 682 9.13 -3.29 21.73
C ARG A 682 9.13 -3.38 20.22
N THR A 683 8.34 -4.33 19.73
CA THR A 683 8.15 -4.52 18.30
C THR A 683 6.68 -4.36 17.96
N LEU A 684 6.38 -3.88 16.76
CA LEU A 684 5.00 -3.74 16.32
C LEU A 684 4.29 -5.10 16.25
N TYR A 685 5.03 -6.14 15.87
CA TYR A 685 4.52 -7.52 15.89
C TYR A 685 4.07 -7.94 17.30
N GLU A 686 4.79 -7.56 18.35
CA GLU A 686 4.41 -7.87 19.74
C GLU A 686 3.13 -7.14 20.15
N LEU A 687 3.01 -5.85 19.85
CA LEU A 687 1.82 -5.05 20.15
C LEU A 687 0.55 -5.59 19.48
N LEU A 688 0.69 -6.13 18.27
CA LEU A 688 -0.42 -6.68 17.47
C LEU A 688 -0.66 -8.18 17.71
N SER A 689 0.18 -8.85 18.51
CA SER A 689 0.07 -10.29 18.80
C SER A 689 -0.39 -10.53 20.24
N SER A 690 0.44 -11.19 21.07
CA SER A 690 0.08 -11.52 22.45
C SER A 690 0.27 -10.36 23.42
N ASN A 691 0.88 -9.24 22.99
CA ASN A 691 1.17 -8.06 23.79
C ASN A 691 1.71 -8.38 25.20
N TYR A 692 2.69 -9.29 25.24
CA TYR A 692 3.15 -9.92 26.48
C TYR A 692 3.62 -8.87 27.51
N ASN A 693 4.30 -7.81 27.05
CA ASN A 693 4.83 -6.79 27.95
C ASN A 693 3.72 -5.98 28.62
N ALA A 694 2.68 -5.59 27.87
CA ALA A 694 1.51 -4.90 28.43
C ALA A 694 0.72 -5.80 29.37
N ARG A 695 0.56 -7.08 29.01
CA ARG A 695 -0.10 -8.09 29.85
C ARG A 695 0.60 -8.27 31.20
N GLU A 696 1.93 -8.35 31.20
CA GLU A 696 2.71 -8.42 32.45
C GLU A 696 2.63 -7.11 33.25
N ALA A 697 2.60 -5.95 32.58
CA ALA A 697 2.40 -4.67 33.24
C ALA A 697 1.02 -4.59 33.91
N TYR A 698 -0.05 -5.04 33.23
CA TYR A 698 -1.40 -5.13 33.79
C TYR A 698 -1.42 -5.98 35.06
N LYS A 699 -0.81 -7.18 35.02
CA LYS A 699 -0.74 -8.07 36.19
C LYS A 699 -0.01 -7.47 37.38
N ARG A 700 1.10 -6.77 37.15
CA ARG A 700 1.84 -6.11 38.24
C ARG A 700 1.01 -5.03 38.92
N LYS A 701 0.15 -4.33 38.17
CA LYS A 701 -0.72 -3.27 38.70
C LYS A 701 -1.96 -3.81 39.42
N ASN A 702 -2.61 -4.81 38.84
CA ASN A 702 -3.92 -5.29 39.30
C ASN A 702 -3.85 -6.56 40.15
N GLY A 703 -2.69 -7.22 40.23
CA GLY A 703 -2.51 -8.49 40.95
C GLY A 703 -2.90 -9.75 40.15
N GLU A 704 -3.67 -9.58 39.08
CA GLU A 704 -4.18 -10.65 38.21
C GLU A 704 -4.07 -10.29 36.72
N TYR A 705 -4.16 -11.29 35.84
CA TYR A 705 -4.21 -11.05 34.40
C TYR A 705 -5.57 -10.48 33.99
N SER A 706 -5.60 -9.74 32.88
CA SER A 706 -6.85 -9.24 32.33
C SER A 706 -7.78 -10.40 31.96
N GLU A 707 -9.08 -10.21 32.20
CA GLU A 707 -10.12 -11.15 31.76
C GLU A 707 -10.39 -11.06 30.25
N LEU A 708 -9.82 -10.05 29.57
CA LEU A 708 -9.98 -9.86 28.14
C LEU A 708 -9.31 -10.98 27.35
N PHE A 709 -10.01 -11.47 26.32
CA PHE A 709 -9.41 -12.40 25.38
C PHE A 709 -8.43 -11.69 24.42
N LEU A 710 -8.78 -10.48 23.97
CA LEU A 710 -7.91 -9.62 23.16
C LEU A 710 -7.09 -8.71 24.06
N GLU A 711 -5.77 -8.69 23.85
CA GLU A 711 -4.82 -7.93 24.66
C GLU A 711 -4.00 -6.93 23.81
N GLN A 712 -4.27 -6.83 22.51
CA GLN A 712 -3.49 -6.05 21.54
C GLN A 712 -3.57 -4.54 21.78
N SER A 713 -2.48 -3.83 21.48
CA SER A 713 -2.43 -2.35 21.41
C SER A 713 -2.68 -1.86 19.98
N PHE A 714 -3.89 -2.05 19.46
CA PHE A 714 -4.23 -1.71 18.07
C PHE A 714 -3.99 -0.24 17.70
N GLN A 715 -4.46 0.69 18.52
CA GLN A 715 -4.34 2.12 18.28
C GLN A 715 -2.89 2.57 18.39
N THR A 716 -2.17 2.11 19.41
CA THR A 716 -0.76 2.46 19.57
C THR A 716 0.07 1.91 18.41
N ALA A 717 -0.17 0.66 18.02
CA ALA A 717 0.51 0.04 16.87
C ALA A 717 0.22 0.81 15.57
N ALA A 718 -1.04 1.14 15.31
CA ALA A 718 -1.43 1.82 14.07
C ALA A 718 -0.82 3.23 13.95
N LYS A 719 -0.68 3.97 15.06
CA LYS A 719 0.02 5.27 15.08
C LYS A 719 1.54 5.14 14.89
N ALA A 720 2.13 4.07 15.40
CA ALA A 720 3.56 3.79 15.31
C ALA A 720 3.98 3.22 13.94
N PHE A 721 3.04 2.65 13.19
CA PHE A 721 3.29 2.03 11.90
C PHE A 721 3.47 3.07 10.78
N HIS A 722 4.54 2.90 10.02
CA HIS A 722 4.80 3.60 8.77
C HIS A 722 5.46 2.62 7.80
N ALA A 723 4.85 2.38 6.65
CA ALA A 723 5.45 1.49 5.64
C ALA A 723 6.84 1.99 5.18
N ILE A 724 7.03 3.31 5.11
CA ILE A 724 8.30 3.98 4.81
C ILE A 724 8.60 5.00 5.91
N ASP A 725 9.87 5.08 6.34
CA ASP A 725 10.36 5.85 7.49
C ASP A 725 10.14 7.37 7.46
N ARG A 726 9.54 7.90 6.40
CA ARG A 726 9.53 9.34 6.15
C ARG A 726 8.18 9.81 5.63
N LYS A 727 7.50 10.60 6.46
CA LYS A 727 6.37 11.42 6.01
C LYS A 727 6.88 12.37 4.93
N THR A 728 6.33 12.23 3.73
CA THR A 728 6.54 13.14 2.62
C THR A 728 5.25 13.91 2.37
N GLN A 729 5.38 15.16 1.94
CA GLN A 729 4.27 16.00 1.52
C GLN A 729 4.35 16.14 0.00
N GLY A 730 3.23 15.92 -0.68
CA GLY A 730 3.12 16.26 -2.09
C GLY A 730 3.11 17.78 -2.26
N VAL A 731 3.98 18.28 -3.15
CA VAL A 731 4.08 19.69 -3.54
C VAL A 731 3.90 19.78 -5.05
N ILE A 732 2.95 20.59 -5.49
CA ILE A 732 2.66 20.83 -6.91
C ILE A 732 3.79 21.68 -7.50
N VAL A 733 4.26 21.34 -8.70
CA VAL A 733 5.38 22.01 -9.37
C VAL A 733 4.94 22.68 -10.67
N PRO A 734 5.50 23.84 -11.02
CA PRO A 734 5.18 24.57 -12.24
C PRO A 734 5.92 23.98 -13.44
N TYR A 735 5.66 22.70 -13.75
CA TYR A 735 6.26 22.04 -14.91
C TYR A 735 5.38 22.20 -16.15
N GLY A 736 5.90 22.94 -17.13
CA GLY A 736 5.18 23.26 -18.37
C GLY A 736 3.92 24.11 -18.14
N GLU A 737 3.21 24.42 -19.23
CA GLU A 737 1.99 25.25 -19.19
C GLU A 737 0.90 24.64 -18.31
N GLU A 738 0.76 23.31 -18.33
CA GLU A 738 -0.26 22.61 -17.56
C GLU A 738 0.00 22.63 -16.04
N GLY A 739 1.26 22.48 -15.60
CA GLY A 739 1.61 22.59 -14.19
C GLY A 739 1.34 23.99 -13.64
N GLU A 740 1.67 25.03 -14.40
CA GLU A 740 1.37 26.42 -14.05
C GLU A 740 -0.13 26.68 -13.99
N LYS A 741 -0.89 26.18 -14.97
CA LYS A 741 -2.35 26.30 -15.02
C LYS A 741 -3.02 25.66 -13.81
N ILE A 742 -2.61 24.45 -13.43
CA ILE A 742 -3.15 23.75 -12.24
C ILE A 742 -2.94 24.60 -10.98
N ILE A 743 -1.73 25.16 -10.80
CA ILE A 743 -1.43 26.03 -9.65
C ILE A 743 -2.34 27.26 -9.66
N GLN A 744 -2.49 27.93 -10.81
CA GLN A 744 -3.33 29.12 -10.94
C GLN A 744 -4.79 28.83 -10.58
N GLU A 745 -5.35 27.75 -11.11
CA GLU A 745 -6.75 27.36 -10.88
C GLU A 745 -6.99 26.99 -9.42
N LEU A 746 -6.12 26.20 -8.80
CA LEU A 746 -6.23 25.84 -7.39
C LEU A 746 -6.12 27.05 -6.45
N CYS A 747 -5.27 28.02 -6.79
CA CYS A 747 -5.13 29.28 -6.05
C CYS A 747 -6.32 30.24 -6.28
N ALA A 748 -7.02 30.14 -7.41
CA ALA A 748 -8.17 30.99 -7.74
C ALA A 748 -9.50 30.54 -7.12
N LEU A 749 -9.56 29.30 -6.62
CA LEU A 749 -10.75 28.75 -5.95
C LEU A 749 -11.10 29.58 -4.71
N LYS A 750 -12.38 29.95 -4.60
CA LYS A 750 -12.94 30.69 -3.45
C LYS A 750 -13.48 29.78 -2.36
N THR A 751 -13.66 28.50 -2.67
CA THR A 751 -14.17 27.46 -1.79
C THR A 751 -13.02 26.57 -1.32
N TRP A 752 -13.15 26.04 -0.11
CA TRP A 752 -12.23 25.05 0.46
C TRP A 752 -12.37 23.67 -0.18
N GLU A 753 -13.44 23.46 -0.94
CA GLU A 753 -13.67 22.27 -1.73
C GLU A 753 -12.89 22.36 -3.04
N TYR A 754 -11.85 21.54 -3.15
CA TYR A 754 -11.09 21.37 -4.37
C TYR A 754 -11.82 20.40 -5.30
N PRO A 755 -12.12 20.78 -6.55
CA PRO A 755 -12.66 19.85 -7.52
C PRO A 755 -11.67 18.70 -7.72
N TYR A 756 -12.15 17.46 -7.62
CA TYR A 756 -11.33 16.26 -7.71
C TYR A 756 -10.56 16.18 -9.04
N GLU A 757 -11.15 16.65 -10.15
CA GLU A 757 -10.47 16.71 -11.45
C GLU A 757 -9.14 17.47 -11.36
N TRP A 758 -9.12 18.60 -10.65
CA TRP A 758 -7.89 19.39 -10.45
C TRP A 758 -6.90 18.68 -9.54
N ILE A 759 -7.36 18.02 -8.47
CA ILE A 759 -6.47 17.25 -7.58
C ILE A 759 -5.87 16.06 -8.33
N LYS A 760 -6.66 15.32 -9.11
CA LYS A 760 -6.21 14.20 -9.93
C LYS A 760 -5.14 14.66 -10.93
N ARG A 761 -5.38 15.78 -11.62
CA ARG A 761 -4.39 16.37 -12.53
C ARG A 761 -3.13 16.82 -11.79
N ALA A 762 -3.28 17.45 -10.63
CA ALA A 762 -2.16 17.89 -9.80
C ALA A 762 -1.22 16.75 -9.38
N GLN A 763 -1.72 15.51 -9.26
CA GLN A 763 -0.88 14.34 -8.95
C GLN A 763 0.24 14.15 -9.98
N GLN A 764 -0.06 14.34 -11.26
CA GLN A 764 0.92 14.21 -12.35
C GLN A 764 1.98 15.33 -12.35
N TYR A 765 1.67 16.45 -11.69
CA TYR A 765 2.51 17.65 -11.57
C TYR A 765 2.95 17.89 -10.13
N SER A 766 3.18 16.83 -9.37
CA SER A 766 3.62 16.94 -7.98
C SER A 766 4.89 16.14 -7.69
N VAL A 767 5.63 16.59 -6.68
CA VAL A 767 6.81 15.91 -6.14
C VAL A 767 6.63 15.70 -4.64
N ASN A 768 7.08 14.54 -4.13
CA ASN A 768 7.05 14.25 -2.71
C ASN A 768 8.30 14.81 -2.04
N CYS A 769 8.12 15.82 -1.19
CA CYS A 769 9.17 16.47 -0.41
C CYS A 769 9.20 15.92 1.01
N TYR A 770 10.39 15.64 1.54
CA TYR A 770 10.57 15.31 2.94
C TYR A 770 10.36 16.55 3.83
N VAL A 771 9.99 16.34 5.10
CA VAL A 771 9.79 17.44 6.07
C VAL A 771 10.98 18.42 6.14
N HIS A 772 12.22 17.91 6.11
CA HIS A 772 13.40 18.77 6.12
C HIS A 772 13.61 19.54 4.81
N GLU A 773 13.21 18.97 3.67
CA GLU A 773 13.21 19.65 2.37
C GLU A 773 12.16 20.77 2.35
N LEU A 774 10.94 20.48 2.80
CA LEU A 774 9.88 21.49 2.98
C LEU A 774 10.31 22.61 3.91
N ASN A 775 10.94 22.28 5.04
CA ASN A 775 11.44 23.30 5.98
C ASN A 775 12.47 24.22 5.32
N ARG A 776 13.37 23.68 4.48
CA ARG A 776 14.34 24.50 3.74
C ARG A 776 13.66 25.37 2.67
N LEU A 777 12.73 24.81 1.90
CA LEU A 777 11.95 25.56 0.91
C LEU A 777 11.12 26.67 1.57
N ASN A 778 10.56 26.41 2.75
CA ASN A 778 9.80 27.40 3.51
C ASN A 778 10.71 28.50 4.07
N GLN A 779 11.92 28.16 4.54
CA GLN A 779 12.94 29.15 4.93
C GLN A 779 13.39 30.04 3.77
N GLN A 780 13.36 29.52 2.53
CA GLN A 780 13.65 30.26 1.31
C GLN A 780 12.48 31.11 0.81
N GLY A 781 11.27 30.89 1.35
CA GLY A 781 10.05 31.53 0.86
C GLY A 781 9.68 31.10 -0.56
N THR A 782 9.90 29.83 -0.91
CA THR A 782 9.69 29.30 -2.28
C THR A 782 8.71 28.13 -2.34
N VAL A 783 8.05 27.82 -1.23
CA VAL A 783 6.90 26.91 -1.16
C VAL A 783 5.73 27.66 -0.55
N PHE A 784 4.56 27.50 -1.14
CA PHE A 784 3.36 28.24 -0.79
C PHE A 784 2.17 27.30 -0.67
N GLU A 785 1.19 27.65 0.14
CA GLU A 785 -0.11 26.96 0.13
C GLU A 785 -1.02 27.57 -0.93
N THR A 786 -1.74 26.72 -1.66
CA THR A 786 -2.73 27.17 -2.67
C THR A 786 -3.82 28.04 -2.03
N GLN A 787 -4.29 27.64 -0.84
CA GLN A 787 -5.11 28.44 0.05
C GLN A 787 -4.59 28.27 1.49
N LYS A 788 -4.60 29.35 2.28
CA LYS A 788 -4.10 29.32 3.67
C LYS A 788 -4.88 28.30 4.50
N GLY A 789 -4.22 27.26 4.99
CA GLY A 789 -4.80 26.17 5.80
C GLY A 789 -5.28 24.97 5.00
N SER A 790 -5.12 24.96 3.67
CA SER A 790 -5.57 23.85 2.80
C SER A 790 -4.73 22.59 2.92
N GLY A 791 -3.46 22.71 3.34
CA GLY A 791 -2.50 21.61 3.30
C GLY A 791 -2.05 21.20 1.90
N ILE A 792 -2.46 21.92 0.85
CA ILE A 792 -2.02 21.71 -0.54
C ILE A 792 -0.97 22.76 -0.90
N TYR A 793 0.26 22.30 -1.11
CA TYR A 793 1.41 23.15 -1.37
C TYR A 793 1.77 23.19 -2.85
N TYR A 794 2.29 24.33 -3.31
CA TYR A 794 2.92 24.48 -4.63
C TYR A 794 4.29 25.15 -4.51
N LEU A 795 5.13 24.94 -5.51
CA LEU A 795 6.52 25.38 -5.56
C LEU A 795 6.69 26.60 -6.48
N ASP A 796 7.60 27.50 -6.11
CA ASP A 796 8.12 28.55 -6.99
C ASP A 796 8.90 27.95 -8.17
N SER A 797 8.81 28.55 -9.36
CA SER A 797 9.48 28.07 -10.57
C SER A 797 11.01 28.06 -10.45
N ARG A 798 11.59 28.92 -9.61
CA ARG A 798 13.04 28.95 -9.34
C ARG A 798 13.58 27.66 -8.70
N ASN A 799 12.71 26.86 -8.08
CA ASN A 799 13.07 25.62 -7.42
C ASN A 799 12.72 24.38 -8.24
N TYR A 800 12.36 24.53 -9.52
CA TYR A 800 12.11 23.39 -10.41
C TYR A 800 12.89 23.54 -11.73
N SER A 801 13.84 22.65 -11.96
CA SER A 801 14.64 22.57 -13.18
C SER A 801 13.97 21.67 -14.22
N SER A 802 13.92 22.12 -15.48
CA SER A 802 13.52 21.30 -16.64
C SER A 802 14.48 20.15 -16.94
N GLU A 803 15.70 20.15 -16.40
CA GLU A 803 16.66 19.07 -16.58
C GLU A 803 16.68 18.10 -15.40
N LYS A 804 16.49 18.59 -14.16
CA LYS A 804 16.73 17.80 -12.93
C LYS A 804 15.52 17.64 -12.01
N GLY A 805 14.44 18.39 -12.24
CA GLY A 805 13.28 18.47 -11.36
C GLY A 805 13.52 19.39 -10.17
N LEU A 806 13.00 19.04 -8.99
CA LEU A 806 13.12 19.80 -7.74
C LEU A 806 14.58 20.09 -7.39
N VAL A 807 14.89 21.38 -7.21
CA VAL A 807 16.19 21.92 -6.79
C VAL A 807 16.06 22.62 -5.44
N ILE A 808 16.87 22.19 -4.48
CA ILE A 808 16.94 22.79 -3.14
C ILE A 808 18.38 23.28 -2.95
N GLY A 809 18.67 24.50 -3.43
CA GLY A 809 20.00 25.12 -3.36
C GLY A 809 20.17 25.95 -2.09
N ASP A 810 21.41 26.18 -1.66
CA ASP A 810 21.72 27.31 -0.77
C ASP A 810 21.72 28.60 -1.59
N SER A 811 21.28 29.71 -0.99
CA SER A 811 20.79 30.95 -1.61
C SER A 811 21.70 31.65 -2.63
N GLU A 812 22.93 31.17 -2.86
CA GLU A 812 23.91 31.77 -3.77
C GLU A 812 24.00 31.12 -5.16
N LYS A 813 23.48 29.89 -5.37
CA LYS A 813 23.62 29.18 -6.67
C LYS A 813 22.38 29.18 -7.58
N ILE A 814 21.25 29.73 -7.14
CA ILE A 814 20.00 29.69 -7.93
C ILE A 814 20.08 30.61 -9.16
N LEU A 815 20.91 31.65 -9.12
CA LEU A 815 21.04 32.63 -10.21
C LEU A 815 21.79 32.12 -11.45
N GLU A 816 22.63 31.08 -11.35
CA GLU A 816 23.34 30.53 -12.52
C GLU A 816 22.46 29.62 -13.39
N THR A 817 21.35 29.09 -12.87
CA THR A 817 20.49 28.14 -13.61
C THR A 817 19.41 28.83 -14.45
N LEU A 818 19.21 30.14 -14.30
CA LEU A 818 18.20 30.92 -15.04
C LEU A 818 18.78 31.71 -16.23
N VAL A 819 20.10 31.63 -16.43
CA VAL A 819 20.80 32.25 -17.56
C VAL A 819 21.59 31.18 -18.31
N THR A 820 20.91 30.17 -18.85
CA THR A 820 21.38 29.38 -20.00
C THR A 820 20.20 28.85 -20.79
#